data_AF-A0A9P5ESF2-F1
#
_entry.id   AF-A0A9P5ESF2-F1
#
_cell.length_a   1.000
_cell.length_b   1.000
_cell.length_c   1.000
_cell.angle_alpha   90.00
_cell.angle_beta   90.00
_cell.angle_gamma   90.00
#
_symmetry.space_group_name_H-M   'P 1'
#
loop_
_entity.id
_entity.type
_entity.pdbx_description
1 polymer ?
#
loop_
_entity_poly.entity_id
_entity_poly.type
_entity_poly.pdbx_seq_one_letter_code
_entity_poly.pdbx_strand_id
1 'polypeptide(L)'
;MSNTTKEFNDKYTNANLAADASPYDETIFHYLVRHLELVDGGTIAPVAPGIIAAMLCAQRRGDAVPRLFHDLAKVRDVEGTKILFASFKLALDLTWPFTGLPQCVPACLGLIGELREFDADWFKKGFQTNEAIYRAVGNEEVHRMMGEVFPEITYIANIAIYYDVCRPNTSEKVPALLALSPYGKGGHGFRNYDLMPYRVGVKEEMLSGLEKFESVDPAEWVPRGYAIISVDVRGSWDSEGDLFIEGTGAGQDGAEVVEYIASLPWCSGAVGMQGNSWLAQVQWSTASLCPPSLKAIAPWEGFTDKYRDVLCRGGIPDATFDNLLYRATVRGRQKREDVAKAIETWPLMNPYWEEKIAKIENIDIPMYVVAGYSSSIHSYGTIQGFRTAKSKKKWLRVHSTQEWFDIYRPDMTDELQAFFDRYLKGIKNDWEKTNPVRVSILTFGDRFGPKPIEHFPMGSYPHEKTEYKKLYITENKLSLYCPEAPGVASYQSDDANAKTADFLFTFPDTTTLMGFTKAKLWVSCKGSDDMDIYVSLRKVSKYGKVLEHINIPWTAMPQSHSYQEDVVGSNIIKFTGSHGMLRVSHRATDRSRQNSIMPYHPHEEVQKVPSGEIVPIDIGLWPIGMQFYEGESLLFRIGGRKDAYLEIPDMQTPSVYGINKGKHHVHFGGKFNSYVVVPFIPTI
;
A
#
# COMPACT_ATOMS: atom_id res chain seq x y z
N MET A 1 -29.73 -29.55 28.70
CA MET A 1 -28.31 -29.53 29.13
C MET A 1 -28.08 -30.50 30.29
N SER A 2 -27.11 -31.39 30.14
CA SER A 2 -26.54 -32.18 31.25
C SER A 2 -25.80 -31.28 32.25
N ASN A 3 -25.52 -31.79 33.46
CA ASN A 3 -24.71 -31.07 34.46
C ASN A 3 -23.30 -30.74 33.92
N THR A 4 -22.74 -31.61 33.06
CA THR A 4 -21.40 -31.44 32.46
C THR A 4 -21.33 -30.30 31.44
N THR A 5 -22.36 -30.15 30.59
CA THR A 5 -22.43 -29.05 29.61
C THR A 5 -22.72 -27.71 30.27
N LYS A 6 -23.51 -27.72 31.35
CA LYS A 6 -23.74 -26.52 32.16
C LYS A 6 -22.46 -26.01 32.81
N GLU A 7 -21.70 -26.90 33.47
CA GLU A 7 -20.40 -26.55 34.06
C GLU A 7 -19.38 -26.08 33.02
N PHE A 8 -19.39 -26.67 31.82
CA PHE A 8 -18.55 -26.25 30.70
C PHE A 8 -18.92 -24.84 30.20
N ASN A 9 -20.20 -24.60 29.95
CA ASN A 9 -20.69 -23.30 29.50
C ASN A 9 -20.46 -22.21 30.56
N ASP A 10 -20.63 -22.52 31.85
CA ASP A 10 -20.33 -21.58 32.94
C ASP A 10 -18.83 -21.21 32.99
N LYS A 11 -17.94 -22.16 32.69
CA LYS A 11 -16.49 -21.95 32.67
C LYS A 11 -15.99 -21.20 31.43
N TYR A 12 -16.51 -21.50 30.24
CA TYR A 12 -15.91 -21.06 28.97
C TYR A 12 -16.78 -20.11 28.12
N THR A 13 -18.09 -20.14 28.30
CA THR A 13 -19.05 -19.42 27.44
C THR A 13 -19.68 -18.24 28.18
N ASN A 14 -20.21 -18.47 29.38
CA ASN A 14 -20.90 -17.47 30.19
C ASN A 14 -19.94 -16.57 30.98
N ALA A 15 -18.66 -16.95 31.11
CA ALA A 15 -17.64 -16.15 31.80
C ALA A 15 -17.40 -14.77 31.16
N ASN A 16 -17.76 -14.61 29.88
CA ASN A 16 -17.63 -13.36 29.12
C ASN A 16 -18.97 -12.64 28.89
N LEU A 17 -20.04 -13.05 29.58
CA LEU A 17 -21.35 -12.41 29.47
C LEU A 17 -21.31 -11.00 30.10
N ALA A 18 -21.73 -9.99 29.35
CA ALA A 18 -21.87 -8.64 29.88
C ALA A 18 -22.90 -8.60 31.02
N ALA A 19 -22.63 -7.83 32.08
CA ALA A 19 -23.48 -7.79 33.28
C ALA A 19 -24.91 -7.27 33.00
N ASP A 20 -25.12 -6.56 31.90
CA ASP A 20 -26.38 -6.01 31.41
C ASP A 20 -26.99 -6.78 30.22
N ALA A 21 -26.44 -7.95 29.87
CA ALA A 21 -26.93 -8.74 28.76
C ALA A 21 -28.37 -9.20 28.97
N SER A 22 -29.24 -8.94 27.97
CA SER A 22 -30.63 -9.41 28.01
C SER A 22 -30.70 -10.94 28.07
N PRO A 23 -31.60 -11.53 28.88
CA PRO A 23 -31.78 -12.97 28.95
C PRO A 23 -32.04 -13.58 27.56
N TYR A 24 -31.53 -14.79 27.34
CA TYR A 24 -31.88 -15.57 26.15
C TYR A 24 -33.37 -15.95 26.18
N ASP A 25 -34.09 -15.73 25.09
CA ASP A 25 -35.51 -16.04 24.93
C ASP A 25 -35.71 -17.01 23.75
N GLU A 26 -35.98 -18.27 24.08
CA GLU A 26 -36.20 -19.35 23.11
C GLU A 26 -37.31 -19.00 22.11
N THR A 27 -38.40 -18.38 22.56
CA THR A 27 -39.58 -18.10 21.73
C THR A 27 -39.24 -17.08 20.64
N ILE A 28 -38.49 -16.04 21.00
CA ILE A 28 -38.05 -15.00 20.07
C ILE A 28 -37.12 -15.60 19.01
N PHE A 29 -36.12 -16.38 19.42
CA PHE A 29 -35.16 -16.91 18.47
C PHE A 29 -35.75 -18.00 17.56
N HIS A 30 -36.65 -18.84 18.07
CA HIS A 30 -37.41 -19.78 17.24
C HIS A 30 -38.26 -19.05 16.19
N TYR A 31 -38.91 -17.95 16.59
CA TYR A 31 -39.67 -17.11 15.67
C TYR A 31 -38.77 -16.52 14.58
N LEU A 32 -37.62 -15.96 14.93
CA LEU A 32 -36.67 -15.36 13.98
C LEU A 32 -36.11 -16.38 12.98
N VAL A 33 -35.70 -17.55 13.47
CA VAL A 33 -35.20 -18.63 12.61
C VAL A 33 -36.30 -19.09 11.66
N ARG A 34 -37.50 -19.37 12.16
CA ARG A 34 -38.64 -19.78 11.33
C ARG A 34 -39.04 -18.71 10.31
N HIS A 35 -38.94 -17.44 10.68
CA HIS A 35 -39.22 -16.34 9.76
C HIS A 35 -38.23 -16.34 8.59
N LEU A 36 -36.93 -16.51 8.87
CA LEU A 36 -35.90 -16.63 7.84
C LEU A 36 -36.04 -17.90 6.99
N GLU A 37 -36.42 -19.02 7.59
CA GLU A 37 -36.69 -20.28 6.87
C GLU A 37 -37.82 -20.16 5.85
N LEU A 38 -38.73 -19.19 6.00
CA LEU A 38 -39.85 -18.95 5.09
C LEU A 38 -39.56 -17.88 4.02
N VAL A 39 -38.43 -17.18 4.12
CA VAL A 39 -38.04 -16.16 3.13
C VAL A 39 -37.74 -16.82 1.79
N ASP A 40 -38.15 -16.16 0.70
CA ASP A 40 -37.84 -16.54 -0.67
C ASP A 40 -38.21 -18.01 -0.98
N GLY A 41 -39.35 -18.48 -0.48
CA GLY A 41 -39.82 -19.84 -0.70
C GLY A 41 -38.97 -20.92 -0.03
N GLY A 42 -38.14 -20.56 0.95
CA GLY A 42 -37.29 -21.48 1.71
C GLY A 42 -35.90 -21.72 1.13
N THR A 43 -35.47 -20.92 0.16
CA THR A 43 -34.14 -21.02 -0.47
C THR A 43 -32.99 -20.85 0.54
N ILE A 44 -33.20 -20.08 1.61
CA ILE A 44 -32.21 -19.82 2.65
C ILE A 44 -32.44 -20.63 3.95
N ALA A 45 -33.45 -21.50 3.98
CA ALA A 45 -33.76 -22.30 5.17
C ALA A 45 -32.55 -23.08 5.73
N PRO A 46 -31.65 -23.68 4.90
CA PRO A 46 -30.47 -24.38 5.41
C PRO A 46 -29.46 -23.49 6.15
N VAL A 47 -29.46 -22.17 5.89
CA VAL A 47 -28.49 -21.22 6.46
C VAL A 47 -29.11 -20.23 7.46
N ALA A 48 -30.44 -20.18 7.57
CA ALA A 48 -31.16 -19.29 8.46
C ALA A 48 -30.68 -19.34 9.93
N PRO A 49 -30.43 -20.52 10.54
CA PRO A 49 -29.88 -20.58 11.88
C PRO A 49 -28.46 -19.98 12.00
N GLY A 50 -27.60 -20.23 11.00
CA GLY A 50 -26.25 -19.67 10.94
C GLY A 50 -26.25 -18.13 10.80
N ILE A 51 -27.20 -17.57 10.05
CA ILE A 51 -27.37 -16.10 9.93
C ILE A 51 -27.67 -15.48 11.30
N ILE A 52 -28.58 -16.08 12.08
CA ILE A 52 -28.88 -15.60 13.43
C ILE A 52 -27.66 -15.74 14.35
N ALA A 53 -26.89 -16.83 14.24
CA ALA A 53 -25.66 -17.00 15.01
C ALA A 53 -24.62 -15.90 14.70
N ALA A 54 -24.44 -15.54 13.43
CA ALA A 54 -23.56 -14.43 13.04
C ALA A 54 -24.04 -13.07 13.58
N MET A 55 -25.36 -12.81 13.54
CA MET A 55 -25.94 -11.58 14.10
C MET A 55 -25.73 -11.49 15.61
N LEU A 56 -25.88 -12.61 16.33
CA LEU A 56 -25.60 -12.68 17.76
C LEU A 56 -24.15 -12.36 18.06
N CYS A 57 -23.20 -12.93 17.32
CA CYS A 57 -21.78 -12.59 17.46
C CYS A 57 -21.51 -11.10 17.18
N ALA A 58 -22.09 -10.53 16.11
CA ALA A 58 -21.95 -9.10 15.80
C ALA A 58 -22.49 -8.19 16.92
N GLN A 59 -23.48 -8.65 17.68
CA GLN A 59 -24.07 -7.95 18.82
C GLN A 59 -23.39 -8.26 20.16
N ARG A 60 -22.23 -8.95 20.16
CA ARG A 60 -21.51 -9.37 21.37
C ARG A 60 -22.31 -10.35 22.24
N ARG A 61 -23.12 -11.18 21.60
CA ARG A 61 -24.00 -12.20 22.19
C ARG A 61 -23.63 -13.62 21.75
N GLY A 62 -22.33 -13.88 21.56
CA GLY A 62 -21.84 -15.22 21.24
C GLY A 62 -22.26 -16.29 22.26
N ASP A 63 -22.54 -15.89 23.51
CA ASP A 63 -23.08 -16.74 24.58
C ASP A 63 -24.46 -17.37 24.27
N ALA A 64 -25.26 -16.70 23.44
CA ALA A 64 -26.61 -17.13 23.10
C ALA A 64 -26.63 -18.18 21.98
N VAL A 65 -25.57 -18.25 21.18
CA VAL A 65 -25.41 -19.16 20.05
C VAL A 65 -25.53 -20.65 20.45
N PRO A 66 -24.86 -21.16 21.50
CA PRO A 66 -25.04 -22.56 21.92
C PRO A 66 -26.45 -22.87 22.43
N ARG A 67 -27.12 -21.91 23.07
CA ARG A 67 -28.52 -22.08 23.53
C ARG A 67 -29.45 -22.22 22.33
N LEU A 68 -29.26 -21.38 21.32
CA LEU A 68 -29.98 -21.47 20.06
C LEU A 68 -29.71 -22.81 19.35
N PHE A 69 -28.46 -23.25 19.30
CA PHE A 69 -28.12 -24.55 18.73
C PHE A 69 -28.82 -25.70 19.48
N HIS A 70 -28.77 -25.70 20.82
CA HIS A 70 -29.43 -26.69 21.66
C HIS A 70 -30.94 -26.78 21.37
N ASP A 71 -31.61 -25.63 21.32
CA ASP A 71 -33.05 -25.57 21.11
C ASP A 71 -33.48 -26.03 19.72
N LEU A 72 -32.68 -25.75 18.70
CA LEU A 72 -32.94 -26.22 17.35
C LEU A 72 -32.53 -27.68 17.13
N ALA A 73 -31.55 -28.18 17.88
CA ALA A 73 -31.06 -29.56 17.79
C ALA A 73 -32.01 -30.56 18.47
N LYS A 74 -32.66 -30.19 19.59
CA LYS A 74 -33.51 -31.10 20.39
C LYS A 74 -34.69 -31.73 19.64
N VAL A 75 -35.10 -31.12 18.53
CA VAL A 75 -36.22 -31.60 17.69
C VAL A 75 -35.75 -32.25 16.38
N ARG A 76 -34.44 -32.40 16.17
CA ARG A 76 -33.83 -32.96 14.96
C ARG A 76 -33.26 -34.35 15.23
N ASP A 77 -33.21 -35.16 14.18
CA ASP A 77 -32.44 -36.41 14.21
C ASP A 77 -30.93 -36.13 14.11
N VAL A 78 -30.12 -37.18 14.16
CA VAL A 78 -28.65 -37.06 14.15
C VAL A 78 -28.17 -36.34 12.88
N GLU A 79 -28.73 -36.65 11.72
CA GLU A 79 -28.32 -36.03 10.46
C GLU A 79 -28.75 -34.55 10.37
N GLY A 80 -29.98 -34.24 10.81
CA GLY A 80 -30.46 -32.87 10.90
C GLY A 80 -29.66 -32.01 11.87
N THR A 81 -29.18 -32.59 12.98
CA THR A 81 -28.30 -31.90 13.94
C THR A 81 -26.92 -31.62 13.34
N LYS A 82 -26.38 -32.51 12.50
CA LYS A 82 -25.11 -32.30 11.80
C LYS A 82 -25.20 -31.17 10.77
N ILE A 83 -26.28 -31.14 9.99
CA ILE A 83 -26.53 -30.07 9.01
C ILE A 83 -26.69 -28.73 9.73
N LEU A 84 -27.41 -28.71 10.85
CA LEU A 84 -27.56 -27.53 11.70
C LEU A 84 -26.19 -27.04 12.21
N PHE A 85 -25.35 -27.93 12.73
CA PHE A 85 -24.02 -27.58 13.21
C PHE A 85 -23.14 -27.00 12.10
N ALA A 86 -23.12 -27.64 10.92
CA ALA A 86 -22.36 -27.17 9.78
C ALA A 86 -22.77 -25.76 9.34
N SER A 87 -24.07 -25.44 9.41
CA SER A 87 -24.62 -24.11 9.13
C SER A 87 -24.09 -23.03 10.09
N PHE A 88 -24.07 -23.33 11.39
CA PHE A 88 -23.49 -22.43 12.41
C PHE A 88 -21.99 -22.26 12.21
N LYS A 89 -21.26 -23.37 12.01
CA LYS A 89 -19.81 -23.35 11.77
C LYS A 89 -19.47 -22.46 10.57
N LEU A 90 -20.09 -22.71 9.43
CA LEU A 90 -19.83 -21.95 8.20
C LEU A 90 -20.14 -20.46 8.37
N ALA A 91 -21.23 -20.12 9.06
CA ALA A 91 -21.56 -18.72 9.33
C ALA A 91 -20.51 -18.05 10.22
N LEU A 92 -20.02 -18.71 11.26
CA LEU A 92 -18.96 -18.17 12.12
C LEU A 92 -17.64 -18.02 11.35
N ASP A 93 -17.26 -19.01 10.53
CA ASP A 93 -16.06 -18.98 9.70
C ASP A 93 -16.08 -17.82 8.68
N LEU A 94 -17.26 -17.52 8.11
CA LEU A 94 -17.42 -16.45 7.13
C LEU A 94 -17.50 -15.05 7.76
N THR A 95 -18.02 -14.94 8.99
CA THR A 95 -18.35 -13.65 9.58
C THR A 95 -17.35 -13.12 10.59
N TRP A 96 -16.51 -13.99 11.19
CA TRP A 96 -15.51 -13.56 12.19
C TRP A 96 -14.56 -12.45 11.71
N PRO A 97 -14.14 -12.34 10.42
CA PRO A 97 -13.27 -11.24 9.98
C PRO A 97 -13.95 -9.87 10.07
N PHE A 98 -15.29 -9.84 10.05
CA PHE A 98 -16.10 -8.63 10.11
C PHE A 98 -16.59 -8.32 11.53
N THR A 99 -16.85 -9.35 12.35
CA THR A 99 -17.37 -9.19 13.72
C THR A 99 -16.28 -9.13 14.79
N GLY A 100 -15.06 -9.57 14.46
CA GLY A 100 -13.94 -9.67 15.38
C GLY A 100 -13.94 -10.98 16.16
N LEU A 101 -12.77 -11.64 16.23
CA LEU A 101 -12.58 -12.93 16.87
C LEU A 101 -13.08 -13.02 18.32
N PRO A 102 -12.84 -12.03 19.22
CA PRO A 102 -13.29 -12.10 20.61
C PRO A 102 -14.81 -12.31 20.75
N GLN A 103 -15.59 -11.85 19.77
CA GLN A 103 -17.06 -11.97 19.81
C GLN A 103 -17.57 -13.33 19.33
N CYS A 104 -16.77 -14.06 18.56
CA CYS A 104 -17.10 -15.40 18.06
C CYS A 104 -16.63 -16.52 19.00
N VAL A 105 -15.61 -16.28 19.82
CA VAL A 105 -15.03 -17.29 20.73
C VAL A 105 -16.07 -17.93 21.67
N PRO A 106 -16.98 -17.19 22.34
CA PRO A 106 -17.99 -17.80 23.20
C PRO A 106 -18.96 -18.71 22.43
N ALA A 107 -19.29 -18.35 21.19
CA ALA A 107 -20.14 -19.14 20.31
C ALA A 107 -19.45 -20.46 19.92
N CYS A 108 -18.19 -20.39 19.49
CA CYS A 108 -17.41 -21.57 19.14
C CYS A 108 -17.25 -22.53 20.32
N LEU A 109 -16.88 -22.01 21.50
CA LEU A 109 -16.70 -22.82 22.71
C LEU A 109 -18.02 -23.42 23.18
N GLY A 110 -19.10 -22.65 23.19
CA GLY A 110 -20.41 -23.16 23.56
C GLY A 110 -20.88 -24.28 22.63
N LEU A 111 -20.70 -24.12 21.32
CA LEU A 111 -21.03 -25.13 20.33
C LEU A 111 -20.21 -26.42 20.51
N ILE A 112 -18.93 -26.31 20.89
CA ILE A 112 -18.10 -27.47 21.29
C ILE A 112 -18.69 -28.16 22.52
N GLY A 113 -19.15 -27.38 23.51
CA GLY A 113 -19.83 -27.88 24.69
C GLY A 113 -21.08 -28.70 24.34
N GLU A 114 -21.93 -28.16 23.46
CA GLU A 114 -23.14 -28.84 23.00
C GLU A 114 -22.82 -30.11 22.19
N LEU A 115 -21.85 -30.08 21.29
CA LEU A 115 -21.46 -31.25 20.47
C LEU A 115 -21.00 -32.46 21.28
N ARG A 116 -20.42 -32.23 22.47
CA ARG A 116 -20.00 -33.31 23.38
C ARG A 116 -21.17 -34.16 23.87
N GLU A 117 -22.40 -33.66 23.81
CA GLU A 117 -23.61 -34.43 24.14
C GLU A 117 -24.10 -35.31 22.97
N PHE A 118 -23.65 -35.07 21.73
CA PHE A 118 -24.26 -35.66 20.53
C PHE A 118 -23.44 -36.76 19.82
N ASP A 119 -22.09 -36.76 19.83
CA ASP A 119 -21.26 -37.89 19.33
C ASP A 119 -19.75 -37.71 19.63
N ALA A 120 -19.03 -38.81 19.93
CA ALA A 120 -17.59 -38.82 20.25
C ALA A 120 -16.66 -39.06 19.03
N ASP A 121 -17.18 -39.51 17.88
CA ASP A 121 -16.34 -39.88 16.72
C ASP A 121 -15.94 -38.68 15.83
N TRP A 122 -16.53 -37.49 16.06
CA TRP A 122 -16.26 -36.25 15.32
C TRP A 122 -14.84 -35.69 15.53
N PHE A 123 -14.22 -36.00 16.67
CA PHE A 123 -12.91 -35.47 17.08
C PHE A 123 -11.73 -36.04 16.26
N LYS A 124 -11.92 -37.19 15.60
CA LYS A 124 -10.81 -37.97 15.03
C LYS A 124 -10.18 -37.40 13.75
N LYS A 125 -10.91 -36.55 13.00
CA LYS A 125 -10.41 -35.95 11.75
C LYS A 125 -9.62 -34.66 11.96
N GLY A 126 -9.98 -33.84 12.95
CA GLY A 126 -9.22 -32.64 13.32
C GLY A 126 -7.92 -32.96 14.06
N PHE A 127 -7.94 -34.04 14.86
CA PHE A 127 -6.78 -34.51 15.64
C PHE A 127 -5.56 -34.85 14.75
N GLN A 128 -5.77 -35.51 13.61
CA GLN A 128 -4.69 -35.92 12.70
C GLN A 128 -4.03 -34.75 11.96
N THR A 129 -4.71 -33.61 11.84
CA THR A 129 -4.14 -32.39 11.25
C THR A 129 -3.41 -31.53 12.30
N ASN A 130 -3.87 -31.54 13.56
CA ASN A 130 -3.26 -30.77 14.66
C ASN A 130 -2.02 -31.41 15.29
N GLU A 131 -1.93 -32.74 15.36
CA GLU A 131 -0.78 -33.44 15.96
C GLU A 131 0.54 -33.18 15.20
N ALA A 132 0.44 -32.75 13.94
CA ALA A 132 1.58 -32.42 13.11
C ALA A 132 2.12 -30.98 13.28
N ILE A 133 1.40 -30.06 13.97
CA ILE A 133 1.64 -28.61 13.81
C ILE A 133 1.93 -27.85 15.11
N TYR A 134 1.44 -28.22 16.29
CA TYR A 134 1.47 -27.29 17.44
C TYR A 134 2.29 -27.75 18.66
N ARG A 135 3.35 -26.99 18.98
CA ARG A 135 3.96 -26.93 20.32
C ARG A 135 3.88 -25.50 20.88
N ALA A 136 3.07 -25.38 21.94
CA ALA A 136 3.17 -24.46 23.08
C ALA A 136 3.11 -22.94 22.84
N VAL A 137 1.93 -22.32 23.02
CA VAL A 137 1.69 -21.07 23.82
C VAL A 137 0.19 -20.95 24.18
N GLY A 138 -0.15 -20.44 25.38
CA GLY A 138 -1.53 -20.10 25.78
C GLY A 138 -2.40 -21.29 26.21
N ASN A 139 -3.49 -21.07 26.96
CA ASN A 139 -4.30 -22.09 27.68
C ASN A 139 -4.59 -23.35 26.83
N GLU A 140 -3.71 -24.34 26.94
CA GLU A 140 -3.55 -25.48 26.01
C GLU A 140 -4.87 -26.23 25.77
N GLU A 141 -5.75 -26.23 26.78
CA GLU A 141 -7.07 -26.83 26.73
C GLU A 141 -8.03 -26.12 25.75
N VAL A 142 -8.11 -24.78 25.80
CA VAL A 142 -9.00 -23.99 24.92
C VAL A 142 -8.51 -24.03 23.48
N HIS A 143 -7.19 -23.92 23.28
CA HIS A 143 -6.57 -23.99 21.96
C HIS A 143 -6.79 -25.36 21.31
N ARG A 144 -6.62 -26.46 22.06
CA ARG A 144 -6.90 -27.81 21.58
C ARG A 144 -8.37 -27.97 21.15
N MET A 145 -9.31 -27.51 21.98
CA MET A 145 -10.75 -27.65 21.71
C MET A 145 -11.20 -26.86 20.46
N MET A 146 -10.74 -25.61 20.30
CA MET A 146 -11.10 -24.80 19.14
C MET A 146 -10.41 -25.31 17.86
N GLY A 147 -9.15 -25.73 17.94
CA GLY A 147 -8.42 -26.29 16.79
C GLY A 147 -9.02 -27.60 16.27
N GLU A 148 -9.71 -28.37 17.11
CA GLU A 148 -10.39 -29.61 16.70
C GLU A 148 -11.66 -29.35 15.87
N VAL A 149 -12.37 -28.26 16.14
CA VAL A 149 -13.75 -28.04 15.64
C VAL A 149 -13.87 -26.81 14.72
N PHE A 150 -13.00 -25.80 14.88
CA PHE A 150 -12.93 -24.57 14.09
C PHE A 150 -11.48 -24.27 13.64
N PRO A 151 -10.84 -25.15 12.85
CA PRO A 151 -9.43 -25.02 12.49
C PRO A 151 -9.11 -23.77 11.67
N GLU A 152 -10.04 -23.27 10.85
CA GLU A 152 -9.85 -22.08 10.00
C GLU A 152 -9.76 -20.79 10.83
N ILE A 153 -10.66 -20.66 11.83
CA ILE A 153 -10.63 -19.57 12.81
C ILE A 153 -9.38 -19.69 13.69
N THR A 154 -9.03 -20.91 14.10
CA THR A 154 -7.88 -21.18 14.98
C THR A 154 -6.54 -20.92 14.28
N TYR A 155 -6.44 -21.20 12.98
CA TYR A 155 -5.25 -20.95 12.17
C TYR A 155 -4.91 -19.45 12.07
N ILE A 156 -5.92 -18.58 12.07
CA ILE A 156 -5.73 -17.12 12.01
C ILE A 156 -5.58 -16.51 13.42
N ALA A 157 -6.16 -17.15 14.44
CA ALA A 157 -6.16 -16.70 15.84
C ALA A 157 -4.86 -17.00 16.63
N ASN A 158 -3.96 -17.86 16.13
CA ASN A 158 -2.82 -18.37 16.92
C ASN A 158 -1.49 -18.31 16.17
N ILE A 159 -1.31 -17.32 15.29
CA ILE A 159 -0.03 -17.09 14.62
C ILE A 159 0.90 -16.34 15.56
N ALA A 160 2.05 -16.93 15.89
CA ALA A 160 3.12 -16.19 16.55
C ALA A 160 3.80 -15.23 15.57
N ILE A 161 3.76 -13.93 15.90
CA ILE A 161 4.53 -12.89 15.22
C ILE A 161 5.76 -12.56 16.08
N TYR A 162 6.96 -12.71 15.51
CA TYR A 162 8.21 -12.46 16.21
C TYR A 162 8.69 -11.03 16.01
N TYR A 163 9.13 -10.39 17.10
CA TYR A 163 9.62 -9.02 17.13
C TYR A 163 10.85 -8.88 18.04
N ASP A 164 11.69 -7.89 17.73
CA ASP A 164 12.82 -7.46 18.54
C ASP A 164 12.52 -6.09 19.16
N VAL A 165 13.07 -5.85 20.36
CA VAL A 165 12.92 -4.58 21.08
C VAL A 165 14.28 -4.03 21.47
N CYS A 166 14.62 -2.88 20.92
CA CYS A 166 15.71 -2.05 21.41
C CYS A 166 15.10 -0.88 22.20
N ARG A 167 15.39 -0.77 23.50
CA ARG A 167 14.80 0.28 24.34
C ARG A 167 15.79 0.84 25.37
N PRO A 168 15.54 2.03 25.92
CA PRO A 168 16.38 2.60 26.97
C PRO A 168 16.39 1.69 28.20
N ASN A 169 17.57 1.56 28.83
CA ASN A 169 17.71 0.86 30.10
C ASN A 169 17.28 1.78 31.26
N THR A 170 15.97 2.01 31.37
CA THR A 170 15.34 2.85 32.39
C THR A 170 14.10 2.15 32.98
N SER A 171 13.69 2.60 34.17
CA SER A 171 12.42 2.22 34.79
C SER A 171 11.24 3.06 34.30
N GLU A 172 11.51 4.20 33.65
CA GLU A 172 10.47 5.04 33.05
C GLU A 172 9.82 4.35 31.86
N LYS A 173 8.50 4.53 31.73
CA LYS A 173 7.76 4.05 30.55
C LYS A 173 8.05 4.94 29.36
N VAL A 174 8.35 4.35 28.21
CA VAL A 174 8.71 5.08 26.98
C VAL A 174 7.74 4.79 25.84
N PRO A 175 7.51 5.75 24.92
CA PRO A 175 6.79 5.48 23.68
C PRO A 175 7.55 4.50 22.78
N ALA A 176 6.82 3.78 21.94
CA ALA A 176 7.37 2.82 20.99
C ALA A 176 7.24 3.31 19.54
N LEU A 177 8.28 3.11 18.73
CA LEU A 177 8.26 3.28 17.28
C LEU A 177 8.31 1.90 16.62
N LEU A 178 7.27 1.61 15.85
CA LEU A 178 6.99 0.30 15.29
C LEU A 178 7.34 0.24 13.80
N ALA A 179 8.10 -0.78 13.42
CA ALA A 179 8.51 -1.11 12.06
C ALA A 179 8.07 -2.53 11.71
N LEU A 180 7.07 -2.67 10.82
CA LEU A 180 6.61 -3.97 10.33
C LEU A 180 7.01 -4.16 8.87
N SER A 181 7.74 -5.24 8.57
CA SER A 181 7.98 -5.64 7.19
C SER A 181 8.51 -7.09 7.11
N PRO A 182 8.49 -7.70 5.91
CA PRO A 182 9.03 -9.05 5.70
C PRO A 182 10.56 -9.08 5.50
N TYR A 183 11.29 -7.99 5.79
CA TYR A 183 12.71 -7.83 5.42
C TYR A 183 13.70 -8.44 6.41
N GLY A 184 13.22 -8.97 7.53
CA GLY A 184 14.05 -9.47 8.63
C GLY A 184 14.17 -8.44 9.74
N LYS A 185 14.34 -8.90 10.98
CA LYS A 185 14.65 -8.03 12.13
C LYS A 185 16.14 -7.65 12.12
N GLY A 186 16.44 -6.55 12.81
CA GLY A 186 17.70 -5.78 12.84
C GLY A 186 18.94 -6.35 12.14
N GLY A 187 19.58 -5.57 11.26
CA GLY A 187 20.89 -5.82 10.64
C GLY A 187 21.05 -7.08 9.77
N HIS A 188 20.17 -8.06 9.93
CA HIS A 188 20.33 -9.43 9.45
C HIS A 188 19.45 -9.74 8.24
N GLY A 189 18.78 -8.73 7.68
CA GLY A 189 18.03 -8.85 6.44
C GLY A 189 18.92 -9.19 5.24
N PHE A 190 18.35 -9.84 4.22
CA PHE A 190 19.08 -10.19 2.99
C PHE A 190 19.41 -8.98 2.12
N ARG A 191 18.65 -7.89 2.25
CA ARG A 191 18.92 -6.60 1.61
C ARG A 191 19.55 -5.68 2.64
N ASN A 192 20.62 -5.00 2.20
CA ASN A 192 21.23 -3.88 2.90
C ASN A 192 21.73 -2.86 1.87
N TYR A 193 22.25 -1.74 2.35
CA TYR A 193 22.69 -0.64 1.50
C TYR A 193 24.01 -0.92 0.75
N ASP A 194 24.82 -1.90 1.19
CA ASP A 194 26.09 -2.28 0.52
C ASP A 194 25.86 -2.88 -0.86
N LEU A 195 24.68 -3.46 -1.07
CA LEU A 195 24.27 -4.02 -2.35
C LEU A 195 23.82 -2.95 -3.35
N MET A 196 23.71 -1.68 -2.93
CA MET A 196 23.24 -0.59 -3.78
C MET A 196 24.42 0.24 -4.31
N PRO A 197 24.36 0.73 -5.57
CA PRO A 197 25.38 1.62 -6.09
C PRO A 197 25.61 2.83 -5.18
N TYR A 198 26.88 3.09 -4.86
CA TYR A 198 27.31 4.17 -3.97
C TYR A 198 26.66 4.14 -2.57
N ARG A 199 26.15 2.98 -2.12
CA ARG A 199 25.32 2.82 -0.91
C ARG A 199 24.15 3.81 -0.85
N VAL A 200 23.66 4.26 -2.02
CA VAL A 200 22.72 5.38 -2.19
C VAL A 200 23.06 6.67 -1.41
N GLY A 201 24.33 6.87 -1.05
CA GLY A 201 24.78 7.98 -0.21
C GLY A 201 24.70 7.74 1.30
N VAL A 202 24.15 6.60 1.74
CA VAL A 202 24.13 6.19 3.15
C VAL A 202 25.50 5.61 3.50
N LYS A 203 26.30 6.40 4.21
CA LYS A 203 27.64 5.98 4.61
C LYS A 203 27.56 4.93 5.73
N GLU A 204 28.59 4.11 5.85
CA GLU A 204 28.65 3.05 6.86
C GLU A 204 28.51 3.60 8.29
N GLU A 205 29.15 4.74 8.57
CA GLU A 205 29.08 5.39 9.88
C GLU A 205 27.69 5.96 10.25
N MET A 206 26.74 6.00 9.31
CA MET A 206 25.38 6.47 9.57
C MET A 206 24.49 5.38 10.17
N LEU A 207 24.97 4.13 10.21
CA LEU A 207 24.21 2.96 10.62
C LEU A 207 24.97 2.18 11.69
N SER A 208 24.26 1.71 12.70
CA SER A 208 24.81 0.87 13.75
C SER A 208 24.89 -0.61 13.37
N GLY A 209 24.17 -1.01 12.31
CA GLY A 209 23.97 -2.41 11.94
C GLY A 209 22.88 -3.10 12.78
N LEU A 210 22.13 -2.35 13.60
CA LEU A 210 20.98 -2.86 14.37
C LEU A 210 19.65 -2.52 13.70
N GLU A 211 19.66 -1.63 12.72
CA GLU A 211 18.48 -1.17 12.01
C GLU A 211 17.83 -2.28 11.19
N LYS A 212 16.50 -2.34 11.23
CA LYS A 212 15.73 -3.07 10.22
C LYS A 212 15.86 -2.29 8.91
N PHE A 213 16.06 -2.99 7.79
CA PHE A 213 16.15 -2.33 6.48
C PHE A 213 14.93 -1.40 6.28
N GLU A 214 15.20 -0.13 5.93
CA GLU A 214 14.22 0.96 5.76
C GLU A 214 13.54 1.52 7.03
N SER A 215 13.98 1.09 8.21
CA SER A 215 13.57 1.65 9.49
C SER A 215 14.59 2.66 9.99
N VAL A 216 14.20 3.50 10.94
CA VAL A 216 15.16 4.26 11.76
C VAL A 216 16.14 3.34 12.51
N ASP A 217 17.33 3.87 12.81
CA ASP A 217 18.39 3.17 13.54
C ASP A 217 18.14 3.16 15.07
N PRO A 218 18.08 1.98 15.72
CA PRO A 218 17.98 1.87 17.17
C PRO A 218 19.06 2.62 17.95
N ALA A 219 20.31 2.65 17.49
CA ALA A 219 21.40 3.34 18.20
C ALA A 219 21.21 4.86 18.23
N GLU A 220 20.48 5.40 17.25
CA GLU A 220 20.16 6.82 17.16
C GLU A 220 18.90 7.17 17.98
N TRP A 221 17.89 6.29 17.97
CA TRP A 221 16.59 6.62 18.55
C TRP A 221 16.37 6.15 19.99
N VAL A 222 17.07 5.10 20.44
CA VAL A 222 17.03 4.69 21.85
C VAL A 222 17.55 5.80 22.78
N PRO A 223 18.70 6.46 22.52
CA PRO A 223 19.14 7.61 23.32
C PRO A 223 18.16 8.79 23.32
N ARG A 224 17.33 8.93 22.27
CA ARG A 224 16.26 9.94 22.17
C ARG A 224 15.01 9.58 22.99
N GLY A 225 15.03 8.47 23.74
CA GLY A 225 13.96 8.09 24.68
C GLY A 225 12.79 7.36 24.01
N TYR A 226 13.05 6.59 22.95
CA TYR A 226 12.08 5.74 22.27
C TYR A 226 12.48 4.27 22.37
N ALA A 227 11.50 3.37 22.44
CA ALA A 227 11.72 1.96 22.14
C ALA A 227 11.52 1.73 20.64
N ILE A 228 12.44 1.02 19.98
CA ILE A 228 12.36 0.65 18.57
C ILE A 228 11.96 -0.82 18.47
N ILE A 229 10.85 -1.06 17.78
CA ILE A 229 10.22 -2.37 17.66
C ILE A 229 10.33 -2.82 16.20
N SER A 230 11.13 -3.86 15.97
CA SER A 230 11.32 -4.46 14.66
C SER A 230 10.51 -5.74 14.57
N VAL A 231 9.53 -5.80 13.68
CA VAL A 231 8.61 -6.94 13.54
C VAL A 231 8.82 -7.61 12.19
N ASP A 232 8.89 -8.93 12.18
CA ASP A 232 8.70 -9.71 10.96
C ASP A 232 7.23 -10.05 10.83
N VAL A 233 6.59 -9.57 9.77
CA VAL A 233 5.16 -9.79 9.52
C VAL A 233 4.82 -11.28 9.39
N ARG A 234 3.54 -11.62 9.55
CA ARG A 234 2.99 -12.96 9.33
C ARG A 234 3.59 -13.64 8.09
N GLY A 235 3.99 -14.90 8.24
CA GLY A 235 4.58 -15.73 7.19
C GLY A 235 5.95 -15.30 6.68
N SER A 236 6.57 -14.29 7.31
CA SER A 236 7.94 -13.89 7.02
C SER A 236 8.91 -14.35 8.11
N TRP A 237 10.10 -14.78 7.67
CA TRP A 237 11.14 -15.33 8.53
C TRP A 237 10.61 -16.43 9.44
N ASP A 238 10.65 -16.18 10.75
CA ASP A 238 10.25 -17.11 11.79
C ASP A 238 8.81 -16.90 12.25
N SER A 239 8.16 -15.79 11.84
CA SER A 239 6.74 -15.54 12.07
C SER A 239 5.89 -16.56 11.33
N GLU A 240 4.91 -17.09 12.05
CA GLU A 240 4.07 -18.20 11.59
C GLU A 240 3.00 -17.71 10.58
N GLY A 241 2.19 -18.64 10.08
CA GLY A 241 1.13 -18.37 9.10
C GLY A 241 1.65 -18.16 7.68
N ASP A 242 0.72 -17.97 6.75
CA ASP A 242 1.04 -17.67 5.34
C ASP A 242 1.17 -16.16 5.12
N LEU A 243 2.12 -15.75 4.26
CA LEU A 243 2.37 -14.35 3.93
C LEU A 243 1.42 -13.89 2.81
N PHE A 244 0.44 -13.08 3.18
CA PHE A 244 -0.40 -12.31 2.25
C PHE A 244 0.23 -10.94 1.98
N ILE A 245 0.22 -10.52 0.72
CA ILE A 245 0.87 -9.31 0.24
C ILE A 245 -0.13 -8.17 0.28
N GLU A 246 0.10 -7.25 1.20
CA GLU A 246 -0.79 -6.13 1.53
C GLU A 246 -2.22 -6.57 1.90
N GLY A 247 -3.14 -5.60 1.90
CA GLY A 247 -4.54 -5.84 2.18
C GLY A 247 -4.93 -5.74 3.65
N THR A 248 -6.17 -6.14 3.91
CA THR A 248 -6.85 -6.02 5.20
C THR A 248 -6.14 -6.83 6.29
N GLY A 249 -5.64 -8.03 5.96
CA GLY A 249 -4.90 -8.87 6.90
C GLY A 249 -3.64 -8.19 7.44
N ALA A 250 -2.87 -7.52 6.57
CA ALA A 250 -1.67 -6.78 7.00
C ALA A 250 -2.02 -5.62 7.95
N GLY A 251 -3.14 -4.94 7.71
CA GLY A 251 -3.63 -3.89 8.61
C GLY A 251 -4.10 -4.43 9.97
N GLN A 252 -4.78 -5.59 9.98
CA GLN A 252 -5.24 -6.26 11.20
C GLN A 252 -4.05 -6.70 12.06
N ASP A 253 -3.06 -7.37 11.46
CA ASP A 253 -1.81 -7.76 12.14
C ASP A 253 -1.12 -6.53 12.75
N GLY A 254 -1.02 -5.44 11.98
CA GLY A 254 -0.43 -4.19 12.47
C GLY A 254 -1.21 -3.60 13.65
N ALA A 255 -2.54 -3.60 13.62
CA ALA A 255 -3.37 -3.07 14.69
C ALA A 255 -3.26 -3.90 15.98
N GLU A 256 -3.22 -5.23 15.87
CA GLU A 256 -3.02 -6.12 17.01
C GLU A 256 -1.63 -5.95 17.64
N VAL A 257 -0.60 -5.87 16.80
CA VAL A 257 0.78 -5.61 17.27
C VAL A 257 0.86 -4.25 17.98
N VAL A 258 0.21 -3.21 17.47
CA VAL A 258 0.15 -1.90 18.14
C VAL A 258 -0.42 -2.03 19.56
N GLU A 259 -1.57 -2.66 19.73
CA GLU A 259 -2.21 -2.79 21.04
C GLU A 259 -1.42 -3.71 21.98
N TYR A 260 -0.82 -4.78 21.46
CA TYR A 260 0.05 -5.65 22.22
C TYR A 260 1.28 -4.88 22.74
N ILE A 261 2.00 -4.16 21.88
CA ILE A 261 3.17 -3.36 22.29
C ILE A 261 2.77 -2.30 23.32
N ALA A 262 1.65 -1.62 23.11
CA ALA A 262 1.14 -0.62 24.04
C ALA A 262 0.81 -1.18 25.43
N SER A 263 0.44 -2.47 25.51
CA SER A 263 0.13 -3.16 26.77
C SER A 263 1.37 -3.55 27.59
N LEU A 264 2.56 -3.59 26.97
CA LEU A 264 3.78 -4.05 27.63
C LEU A 264 4.16 -3.12 28.80
N PRO A 265 4.68 -3.66 29.91
CA PRO A 265 4.86 -2.90 31.15
C PRO A 265 5.86 -1.74 31.03
N TRP A 266 6.77 -1.78 30.06
CA TRP A 266 7.73 -0.72 29.78
C TRP A 266 7.19 0.35 28.81
N CYS A 267 6.09 0.10 28.11
CA CYS A 267 5.54 1.03 27.14
C CYS A 267 4.70 2.10 27.85
N SER A 268 4.75 3.34 27.37
CA SER A 268 3.89 4.43 27.84
C SER A 268 2.43 4.28 27.40
N GLY A 269 2.12 3.31 26.54
CA GLY A 269 0.83 3.16 25.86
C GLY A 269 0.69 4.01 24.59
N ALA A 270 1.73 4.75 24.20
CA ALA A 270 1.78 5.51 22.95
C ALA A 270 2.69 4.81 21.94
N VAL A 271 2.12 4.39 20.81
CA VAL A 271 2.83 3.78 19.69
C VAL A 271 2.79 4.72 18.49
N GLY A 272 3.91 4.90 17.81
CA GLY A 272 3.98 5.47 16.47
C GLY A 272 4.53 4.47 15.46
N MET A 273 4.22 4.64 14.18
CA MET A 273 4.80 3.83 13.10
C MET A 273 5.70 4.70 12.22
N GLN A 274 6.77 4.11 11.70
CA GLN A 274 7.75 4.79 10.84
C GLN A 274 8.39 3.80 9.86
N GLY A 275 9.04 4.36 8.84
CA GLY A 275 9.89 3.63 7.89
C GLY A 275 9.39 3.78 6.45
N ASN A 276 10.19 3.23 5.53
CA ASN A 276 9.95 3.37 4.09
C ASN A 276 9.36 2.12 3.42
N SER A 277 9.01 2.24 2.14
CA SER A 277 8.46 1.18 1.29
C SER A 277 7.37 0.34 1.97
N TRP A 278 7.64 -0.92 2.32
CA TRP A 278 6.67 -1.81 2.97
C TRP A 278 6.30 -1.30 4.36
N LEU A 279 7.29 -0.78 5.10
CA LEU A 279 7.08 -0.20 6.43
C LEU A 279 6.20 1.05 6.34
N ALA A 280 6.21 1.78 5.22
CA ALA A 280 5.29 2.88 4.96
C ALA A 280 3.89 2.40 4.54
N GLN A 281 3.81 1.40 3.65
CA GLN A 281 2.54 0.84 3.14
C GLN A 281 1.67 0.28 4.26
N VAL A 282 2.26 -0.51 5.16
CA VAL A 282 1.54 -1.11 6.29
C VAL A 282 1.01 -0.08 7.29
N GLN A 283 1.58 1.13 7.35
CA GLN A 283 1.04 2.21 8.21
C GLN A 283 -0.33 2.66 7.69
N TRP A 284 -0.52 2.71 6.36
CA TRP A 284 -1.79 3.11 5.77
C TRP A 284 -2.91 2.14 6.13
N SER A 285 -2.67 0.83 5.96
CA SER A 285 -3.67 -0.19 6.30
C SER A 285 -3.90 -0.26 7.81
N THR A 286 -2.84 -0.26 8.63
CA THR A 286 -2.94 -0.30 10.10
C THR A 286 -3.71 0.90 10.65
N ALA A 287 -3.34 2.12 10.25
CA ALA A 287 -3.99 3.33 10.75
C ALA A 287 -5.44 3.46 10.28
N SER A 288 -5.80 2.87 9.13
CA SER A 288 -7.19 2.87 8.65
C SER A 288 -8.16 2.08 9.53
N LEU A 289 -7.64 1.20 10.40
CA LEU A 289 -8.41 0.46 11.41
C LEU A 289 -8.53 1.20 12.75
N CYS A 290 -7.90 2.38 12.86
CA CYS A 290 -7.97 3.24 14.05
C CYS A 290 -7.61 2.55 15.40
N PRO A 291 -6.50 1.80 15.50
CA PRO A 291 -6.08 1.20 16.78
C PRO A 291 -5.88 2.29 17.85
N PRO A 292 -6.52 2.20 19.02
CA PRO A 292 -6.54 3.28 20.02
C PRO A 292 -5.15 3.73 20.49
N SER A 293 -4.17 2.83 20.54
CA SER A 293 -2.81 3.09 21.03
C SER A 293 -1.87 3.67 19.95
N LEU A 294 -2.27 3.66 18.67
CA LEU A 294 -1.54 4.32 17.59
C LEU A 294 -1.81 5.83 17.61
N LYS A 295 -0.80 6.61 17.99
CA LYS A 295 -0.95 8.06 18.20
C LYS A 295 -0.42 8.90 17.05
N ALA A 296 0.44 8.36 16.20
CA ALA A 296 0.99 9.06 15.03
C ALA A 296 1.59 8.06 14.02
N ILE A 297 1.57 8.41 12.73
CA ILE A 297 2.26 7.66 11.67
C ILE A 297 3.21 8.55 10.87
N ALA A 298 4.30 7.98 10.38
CA ALA A 298 5.26 8.63 9.51
C ALA A 298 5.51 7.74 8.26
N PRO A 299 4.55 7.68 7.32
CA PRO A 299 4.69 6.88 6.11
C PRO A 299 5.57 7.62 5.10
N TRP A 300 6.83 7.18 4.99
CA TRP A 300 7.84 7.79 4.14
C TRP A 300 8.00 6.93 2.88
N GLU A 301 7.48 7.37 1.73
CA GLU A 301 7.54 6.63 0.46
C GLU A 301 6.85 5.25 0.50
N GLY A 302 5.51 5.24 0.60
CA GLY A 302 4.68 4.03 0.54
C GLY A 302 3.47 4.19 -0.38
N PHE A 303 3.29 3.27 -1.34
CA PHE A 303 2.14 3.29 -2.24
C PHE A 303 0.83 2.94 -1.52
N THR A 304 -0.30 3.17 -2.19
CA THR A 304 -1.63 3.06 -1.56
C THR A 304 -2.57 2.12 -2.32
N ASP A 305 -2.29 1.87 -3.60
CA ASP A 305 -3.03 0.96 -4.46
C ASP A 305 -2.02 0.08 -5.20
N LYS A 306 -1.78 -1.14 -4.70
CA LYS A 306 -0.80 -2.08 -5.28
C LYS A 306 -1.01 -2.29 -6.77
N TYR A 307 -2.26 -2.36 -7.21
CA TYR A 307 -2.60 -2.61 -8.61
C TYR A 307 -2.29 -1.39 -9.48
N ARG A 308 -2.76 -0.20 -9.11
CA ARG A 308 -2.61 0.99 -9.98
C ARG A 308 -1.24 1.67 -9.86
N ASP A 309 -0.60 1.57 -8.70
CA ASP A 309 0.66 2.25 -8.42
C ASP A 309 1.86 1.43 -8.88
N VAL A 310 1.77 0.09 -8.84
CA VAL A 310 2.91 -0.82 -9.08
C VAL A 310 2.62 -1.86 -10.16
N LEU A 311 1.74 -2.82 -9.89
CA LEU A 311 1.62 -4.05 -10.68
C LEU A 311 0.99 -3.89 -12.06
N CYS A 312 0.09 -2.93 -12.23
CA CYS A 312 -0.72 -2.77 -13.44
C CYS A 312 -0.97 -1.30 -13.76
N ARG A 313 0.09 -0.50 -13.69
CA ARG A 313 -0.01 0.93 -13.91
C ARG A 313 -0.54 1.22 -15.32
N GLY A 314 -1.65 1.96 -15.39
CA GLY A 314 -2.32 2.26 -16.66
C GLY A 314 -2.89 1.03 -17.37
N GLY A 315 -3.13 -0.09 -16.68
CA GLY A 315 -3.60 -1.34 -17.29
C GLY A 315 -2.50 -2.16 -17.97
N ILE A 316 -1.22 -1.85 -17.73
CA ILE A 316 -0.07 -2.57 -18.26
C ILE A 316 0.54 -3.40 -17.11
N PRO A 317 0.37 -4.74 -17.10
CA PRO A 317 0.98 -5.59 -16.09
C PRO A 317 2.50 -5.54 -16.11
N ASP A 318 3.12 -5.31 -14.95
CA ASP A 318 4.56 -5.38 -14.71
C ASP A 318 4.83 -5.95 -13.30
N ALA A 319 5.11 -7.25 -13.23
CA ALA A 319 5.44 -7.94 -12.00
C ALA A 319 6.96 -8.01 -11.72
N THR A 320 7.77 -7.24 -12.46
CA THR A 320 9.25 -7.33 -12.38
C THR A 320 9.76 -7.00 -10.97
N PHE A 321 9.19 -5.95 -10.35
CA PHE A 321 9.57 -5.54 -9.01
C PHE A 321 9.21 -6.59 -7.96
N ASP A 322 7.96 -7.07 -7.97
CA ASP A 322 7.50 -8.10 -7.04
C ASP A 322 8.30 -9.41 -7.17
N ASN A 323 8.58 -9.86 -8.40
CA ASN A 323 9.43 -11.03 -8.63
C ASN A 323 10.84 -10.85 -8.05
N LEU A 324 11.43 -9.66 -8.16
CA LEU A 324 12.72 -9.36 -7.52
C LEU A 324 12.59 -9.41 -6.00
N LEU A 325 11.60 -8.74 -5.43
CA LEU A 325 11.37 -8.68 -3.99
C LEU A 325 11.22 -10.08 -3.40
N TYR A 326 10.48 -10.94 -4.09
CA TYR A 326 10.22 -12.32 -3.73
C TYR A 326 11.43 -13.23 -3.82
N ARG A 327 12.25 -13.07 -4.87
CA ARG A 327 13.46 -13.86 -5.07
C ARG A 327 14.57 -13.42 -4.13
N ALA A 328 14.74 -12.12 -3.90
CA ALA A 328 15.94 -11.57 -3.29
C ALA A 328 15.78 -11.06 -1.85
N THR A 329 14.56 -10.75 -1.40
CA THR A 329 14.36 -9.98 -0.16
C THR A 329 13.42 -10.67 0.83
N VAL A 330 12.24 -11.09 0.36
CA VAL A 330 11.22 -11.71 1.21
C VAL A 330 11.55 -13.18 1.44
N ARG A 331 11.54 -13.60 2.70
CA ARG A 331 11.78 -14.98 3.15
C ARG A 331 10.73 -15.38 4.15
N GLY A 332 10.44 -16.67 4.23
CA GLY A 332 9.49 -17.25 5.17
C GLY A 332 9.57 -18.77 5.12
N ARG A 333 9.08 -19.41 6.18
CA ARG A 333 9.01 -20.89 6.27
C ARG A 333 7.73 -21.46 5.64
N GLN A 334 6.74 -20.61 5.39
CA GLN A 334 5.39 -20.99 4.97
C GLN A 334 5.07 -20.53 3.54
N LYS A 335 3.81 -20.63 3.13
CA LYS A 335 3.41 -20.18 1.80
C LYS A 335 3.38 -18.66 1.75
N ARG A 336 3.54 -18.16 0.53
CA ARG A 336 3.41 -16.74 0.22
C ARG A 336 2.46 -16.61 -0.96
N GLU A 337 1.59 -15.61 -0.88
CA GLU A 337 0.81 -15.18 -2.02
C GLU A 337 1.71 -14.77 -3.19
N ASP A 338 1.32 -15.17 -4.40
CA ASP A 338 2.03 -14.87 -5.64
C ASP A 338 1.24 -13.83 -6.45
N VAL A 339 1.43 -12.54 -6.12
CA VAL A 339 0.73 -11.45 -6.83
C VAL A 339 1.20 -11.30 -8.27
N ALA A 340 2.41 -11.77 -8.59
CA ALA A 340 2.92 -11.80 -9.95
C ALA A 340 2.09 -12.77 -10.80
N LYS A 341 1.79 -13.97 -10.25
CA LYS A 341 0.87 -14.89 -10.90
C LYS A 341 -0.58 -14.39 -10.87
N ALA A 342 -0.99 -13.70 -9.81
CA ALA A 342 -2.33 -13.16 -9.70
C ALA A 342 -2.63 -12.13 -10.80
N ILE A 343 -1.70 -11.23 -11.13
CA ILE A 343 -1.93 -10.22 -12.20
C ILE A 343 -1.97 -10.83 -13.60
N GLU A 344 -1.26 -11.94 -13.84
CA GLU A 344 -1.41 -12.72 -15.07
C GLU A 344 -2.80 -13.37 -15.18
N THR A 345 -3.34 -13.84 -14.06
CA THR A 345 -4.59 -14.61 -14.00
C THR A 345 -5.81 -13.69 -13.98
N TRP A 346 -5.72 -12.59 -13.25
CA TRP A 346 -6.77 -11.61 -13.03
C TRP A 346 -6.25 -10.20 -13.39
N PRO A 347 -6.10 -9.90 -14.68
CA PRO A 347 -5.46 -8.66 -15.13
C PRO A 347 -6.33 -7.41 -14.95
N LEU A 348 -7.63 -7.57 -14.69
CA LEU A 348 -8.58 -6.47 -14.45
C LEU A 348 -8.77 -6.23 -12.95
N MET A 349 -9.11 -4.99 -12.61
CA MET A 349 -9.56 -4.64 -11.26
C MET A 349 -10.77 -5.50 -10.90
N ASN A 350 -10.73 -6.09 -9.71
CA ASN A 350 -11.75 -6.98 -9.18
C ASN A 350 -11.69 -6.98 -7.64
N PRO A 351 -12.60 -7.69 -6.93
CA PRO A 351 -12.60 -7.71 -5.46
C PRO A 351 -11.28 -8.16 -4.81
N TYR A 352 -10.49 -9.01 -5.48
CA TYR A 352 -9.18 -9.43 -4.97
C TYR A 352 -8.17 -8.26 -4.95
N TRP A 353 -8.16 -7.43 -5.99
CA TRP A 353 -7.30 -6.23 -6.02
C TRP A 353 -7.84 -5.11 -5.14
N GLU A 354 -9.16 -4.96 -5.03
CA GLU A 354 -9.81 -3.96 -4.17
C GLU A 354 -9.52 -4.19 -2.68
N GLU A 355 -9.41 -5.46 -2.26
CA GLU A 355 -9.04 -5.85 -0.90
C GLU A 355 -7.65 -5.33 -0.50
N LYS A 356 -6.75 -5.19 -1.47
CA LYS A 356 -5.36 -4.71 -1.27
C LYS A 356 -5.25 -3.19 -1.15
N ILE A 357 -6.35 -2.45 -1.26
CA ILE A 357 -6.38 -0.98 -1.18
C ILE A 357 -6.78 -0.54 0.23
N ALA A 358 -5.85 0.10 0.94
CA ALA A 358 -6.10 0.63 2.28
C ALA A 358 -7.21 1.71 2.26
N LYS A 359 -8.08 1.72 3.29
CA LYS A 359 -9.15 2.72 3.45
C LYS A 359 -8.62 4.01 4.10
N ILE A 360 -7.74 4.68 3.39
CA ILE A 360 -6.96 5.84 3.88
C ILE A 360 -7.87 6.98 4.36
N GLU A 361 -9.06 7.10 3.80
CA GLU A 361 -10.09 8.06 4.20
C GLU A 361 -10.56 7.89 5.66
N ASN A 362 -10.22 6.77 6.33
CA ASN A 362 -10.51 6.53 7.75
C ASN A 362 -9.44 7.10 8.69
N ILE A 363 -8.26 7.46 8.16
CA ILE A 363 -7.14 7.90 9.01
C ILE A 363 -7.36 9.35 9.48
N ASP A 364 -7.51 9.53 10.80
CA ASP A 364 -7.68 10.85 11.46
C ASP A 364 -6.63 11.14 12.56
N ILE A 365 -5.57 10.33 12.64
CA ILE A 365 -4.43 10.57 13.56
C ILE A 365 -3.36 11.47 12.93
N PRO A 366 -2.50 12.12 13.73
CA PRO A 366 -1.33 12.85 13.23
C PRO A 366 -0.50 12.04 12.23
N MET A 367 -0.13 12.67 11.12
CA MET A 367 0.71 12.02 10.10
C MET A 367 1.79 12.94 9.54
N TYR A 368 3.00 12.41 9.42
CA TYR A 368 4.10 13.07 8.73
C TYR A 368 4.51 12.24 7.50
N VAL A 369 3.96 12.62 6.36
CA VAL A 369 4.14 11.92 5.08
C VAL A 369 5.35 12.49 4.35
N VAL A 370 6.20 11.61 3.83
CA VAL A 370 7.38 12.00 3.03
C VAL A 370 7.34 11.29 1.69
N ALA A 371 7.62 11.98 0.59
CA ALA A 371 7.68 11.40 -0.76
C ALA A 371 8.94 11.84 -1.50
N GLY A 372 9.40 11.03 -2.46
CA GLY A 372 10.33 11.44 -3.50
C GLY A 372 9.63 11.73 -4.83
N TYR A 373 10.36 12.30 -5.79
CA TYR A 373 9.93 12.34 -7.19
C TYR A 373 10.40 11.11 -7.98
N SER A 374 11.45 10.47 -7.50
CA SER A 374 12.26 9.55 -8.28
C SER A 374 11.76 8.12 -8.25
N SER A 375 11.17 7.64 -7.15
CA SER A 375 10.68 6.27 -7.06
C SER A 375 9.66 6.00 -8.16
N SER A 376 9.81 4.88 -8.89
CA SER A 376 8.79 4.41 -9.84
C SER A 376 7.77 3.46 -9.22
N ILE A 377 7.77 3.37 -7.89
CA ILE A 377 6.93 2.50 -7.07
C ILE A 377 6.06 3.33 -6.13
N HIS A 378 6.64 4.29 -5.40
CA HIS A 378 6.00 4.91 -4.22
C HIS A 378 5.48 6.33 -4.46
N SER A 379 6.12 7.10 -5.35
CA SER A 379 5.96 8.56 -5.44
C SER A 379 4.49 9.01 -5.55
N TYR A 380 3.73 8.41 -6.47
CA TYR A 380 2.32 8.78 -6.67
C TYR A 380 1.44 8.37 -5.50
N GLY A 381 1.49 7.09 -5.09
CA GLY A 381 0.64 6.56 -4.04
C GLY A 381 0.85 7.30 -2.71
N THR A 382 2.09 7.62 -2.36
CA THR A 382 2.42 8.36 -1.13
C THR A 382 1.73 9.73 -1.07
N ILE A 383 1.81 10.49 -2.18
CA ILE A 383 1.17 11.80 -2.29
C ILE A 383 -0.36 11.64 -2.33
N GLN A 384 -0.90 10.58 -2.94
CA GLN A 384 -2.34 10.29 -2.86
C GLN A 384 -2.79 9.93 -1.45
N GLY A 385 -1.97 9.21 -0.68
CA GLY A 385 -2.25 8.90 0.72
C GLY A 385 -2.45 10.18 1.55
N PHE A 386 -1.51 11.13 1.44
CA PHE A 386 -1.64 12.45 2.06
C PHE A 386 -2.91 13.20 1.64
N ARG A 387 -3.25 13.19 0.34
CA ARG A 387 -4.43 13.88 -0.18
C ARG A 387 -5.75 13.24 0.26
N THR A 388 -5.77 11.92 0.39
CA THR A 388 -6.98 11.13 0.69
C THR A 388 -7.28 11.07 2.19
N ALA A 389 -6.25 11.05 3.03
CA ALA A 389 -6.43 10.97 4.48
C ALA A 389 -7.22 12.17 5.03
N LYS A 390 -8.15 11.89 5.95
CA LYS A 390 -9.01 12.93 6.56
C LYS A 390 -8.38 13.62 7.76
N SER A 391 -7.22 13.14 8.23
CA SER A 391 -6.46 13.76 9.31
C SER A 391 -6.31 15.26 9.12
N LYS A 392 -6.71 16.00 10.15
CA LYS A 392 -6.51 17.46 10.24
C LYS A 392 -5.09 17.83 10.65
N LYS A 393 -4.29 16.85 11.10
CA LYS A 393 -2.91 17.03 11.57
C LYS A 393 -1.99 16.25 10.63
N LYS A 394 -1.84 16.75 9.41
CA LYS A 394 -1.05 16.10 8.37
C LYS A 394 -0.01 17.05 7.78
N TRP A 395 1.20 16.54 7.62
CA TRP A 395 2.31 17.23 6.97
C TRP A 395 2.81 16.41 5.78
N LEU A 396 3.19 17.07 4.70
CA LEU A 396 3.85 16.48 3.54
C LEU A 396 5.21 17.14 3.34
N ARG A 397 6.26 16.32 3.22
CA ARG A 397 7.54 16.74 2.66
C ARG A 397 7.82 15.96 1.38
N VAL A 398 8.20 16.66 0.31
CA VAL A 398 8.73 16.01 -0.92
C VAL A 398 10.21 16.34 -1.03
N HIS A 399 11.11 15.35 -1.05
CA HIS A 399 12.56 15.56 -1.07
C HIS A 399 13.19 15.45 -2.47
N SER A 400 14.42 15.93 -2.60
CA SER A 400 15.22 15.82 -3.85
C SER A 400 16.14 14.60 -3.89
N THR A 401 16.28 13.86 -2.81
CA THR A 401 17.23 12.74 -2.70
C THR A 401 16.56 11.37 -2.89
N GLN A 402 17.30 10.29 -2.66
CA GLN A 402 16.80 8.93 -2.57
C GLN A 402 16.25 8.68 -1.14
N GLU A 403 15.19 7.90 -1.04
CA GLU A 403 14.39 7.66 0.17
C GLU A 403 15.20 7.18 1.40
N TRP A 404 16.16 6.27 1.19
CA TRP A 404 16.99 5.69 2.22
C TRP A 404 18.12 6.63 2.63
N PHE A 405 18.62 7.48 1.73
CA PHE A 405 19.51 8.55 2.16
C PHE A 405 18.77 9.53 3.08
N ASP A 406 17.54 9.87 2.71
CA ASP A 406 16.75 10.89 3.37
C ASP A 406 16.40 10.53 4.83
N ILE A 407 16.09 9.26 5.12
CA ILE A 407 15.77 8.79 6.49
C ILE A 407 16.92 8.91 7.49
N TYR A 408 18.18 8.81 7.05
CA TYR A 408 19.35 8.86 7.94
C TYR A 408 20.02 10.24 8.00
N ARG A 409 19.45 11.25 7.34
CA ARG A 409 19.96 12.61 7.42
C ARG A 409 19.76 13.18 8.85
N PRO A 410 20.80 13.72 9.52
CA PRO A 410 20.66 14.23 10.88
C PRO A 410 19.55 15.28 11.04
N ASP A 411 19.41 16.20 10.09
CA ASP A 411 18.35 17.22 10.08
C ASP A 411 16.95 16.62 9.94
N MET A 412 16.81 15.51 9.19
CA MET A 412 15.53 14.81 9.03
C MET A 412 15.20 13.92 10.23
N THR A 413 16.22 13.31 10.86
CA THR A 413 16.07 12.59 12.13
C THR A 413 15.59 13.50 13.25
N ASP A 414 16.21 14.68 13.41
CA ASP A 414 15.81 15.68 14.41
C ASP A 414 14.37 16.16 14.17
N GLU A 415 14.01 16.37 12.90
CA GLU A 415 12.67 16.81 12.52
C GLU A 415 11.60 15.71 12.77
N LEU A 416 11.89 14.46 12.42
CA LEU A 416 11.01 13.32 12.73
C LEU A 416 10.87 13.14 14.25
N GLN A 417 11.94 13.37 15.03
CA GLN A 417 11.85 13.35 16.48
C GLN A 417 10.91 14.44 16.96
N ALA A 418 10.99 15.67 16.45
CA ALA A 418 10.09 16.75 16.86
C ALA A 418 8.61 16.37 16.64
N PHE A 419 8.29 15.73 15.51
CA PHE A 419 6.95 15.19 15.26
C PHE A 419 6.53 14.15 16.32
N PHE A 420 7.37 13.14 16.58
CA PHE A 420 7.02 12.10 17.55
C PHE A 420 7.03 12.59 19.00
N ASP A 421 7.93 13.49 19.38
CA ASP A 421 7.95 14.08 20.72
C ASP A 421 6.63 14.81 20.99
N ARG A 422 6.08 15.47 19.97
CA ARG A 422 4.81 16.17 20.07
C ARG A 422 3.63 15.23 20.31
N TYR A 423 3.57 14.11 19.59
CA TYR A 423 2.38 13.25 19.55
C TYR A 423 2.47 11.98 20.39
N LEU A 424 3.66 11.50 20.70
CA LEU A 424 3.90 10.31 21.52
C LEU A 424 4.31 10.65 22.96
N LYS A 425 5.03 11.77 23.16
CA LYS A 425 5.44 12.25 24.51
C LYS A 425 4.62 13.44 25.02
N GLY A 426 3.84 14.10 24.15
CA GLY A 426 3.06 15.28 24.50
C GLY A 426 3.89 16.55 24.73
N ILE A 427 5.14 16.57 24.27
CA ILE A 427 6.05 17.72 24.42
C ILE A 427 5.56 18.87 23.55
N LYS A 428 5.47 20.08 24.12
CA LYS A 428 5.13 21.31 23.37
C LYS A 428 6.41 21.87 22.75
N ASN A 429 6.70 21.45 21.53
CA ASN A 429 7.91 21.80 20.77
C ASN A 429 7.61 22.60 19.47
N ASP A 430 6.45 23.23 19.40
CA ASP A 430 6.03 24.04 18.25
C ASP A 430 5.96 23.31 16.90
N TRP A 431 5.92 21.97 16.88
CA TRP A 431 5.77 21.19 15.64
C TRP A 431 4.61 21.68 14.77
N GLU A 432 3.50 22.08 15.38
CA GLU A 432 2.34 22.60 14.63
C GLU A 432 2.61 23.90 13.86
N LYS A 433 3.72 24.59 14.11
CA LYS A 433 4.18 25.75 13.32
C LYS A 433 4.92 25.35 12.04
N THR A 434 5.32 24.07 11.90
CA THR A 434 5.92 23.55 10.67
C THR A 434 4.93 23.69 9.52
N ASN A 435 5.41 24.21 8.37
CA ASN A 435 4.58 24.37 7.18
C ASN A 435 3.95 23.02 6.78
N PRO A 436 2.62 22.95 6.60
CA PRO A 436 1.90 21.70 6.31
C PRO A 436 2.42 20.99 5.07
N VAL A 437 2.88 21.74 4.07
CA VAL A 437 3.48 21.17 2.87
C VAL A 437 4.81 21.85 2.61
N ARG A 438 5.85 21.04 2.39
CA ARG A 438 7.18 21.48 1.97
C ARG A 438 7.64 20.60 0.82
N VAL A 439 8.18 21.17 -0.25
CA VAL A 439 8.60 20.37 -1.41
C VAL A 439 9.95 20.84 -1.92
N SER A 440 10.72 19.92 -2.48
CA SER A 440 11.93 20.27 -3.21
C SER A 440 11.60 20.61 -4.65
N ILE A 441 12.33 21.56 -5.22
CA ILE A 441 12.28 21.89 -6.65
C ILE A 441 13.61 21.45 -7.27
N LEU A 442 13.54 20.47 -8.15
CA LEU A 442 14.70 19.90 -8.81
C LEU A 442 15.23 20.85 -9.88
N THR A 443 16.51 21.18 -9.80
CA THR A 443 17.16 22.05 -10.78
C THR A 443 17.79 21.29 -11.92
N PHE A 444 18.04 19.98 -11.77
CA PHE A 444 18.77 19.12 -12.70
C PHE A 444 20.15 19.69 -13.04
N GLY A 445 21.21 18.98 -12.69
CA GLY A 445 22.54 19.50 -12.94
C GLY A 445 23.66 18.64 -12.42
N ASP A 446 24.81 18.91 -12.98
CA ASP A 446 26.09 18.32 -12.64
C ASP A 446 26.60 18.87 -11.29
N ARG A 447 27.73 18.36 -10.79
CA ARG A 447 28.30 18.70 -9.46
C ARG A 447 28.45 20.21 -9.21
N PHE A 448 28.71 20.98 -10.28
CA PHE A 448 28.95 22.43 -10.24
C PHE A 448 27.71 23.27 -10.60
N GLY A 449 26.59 22.61 -10.91
CA GLY A 449 25.34 23.24 -11.26
C GLY A 449 24.59 23.78 -10.04
N PRO A 450 23.46 24.48 -10.30
CA PRO A 450 22.57 24.90 -9.23
C PRO A 450 22.01 23.69 -8.49
N LYS A 451 21.98 23.77 -7.16
CA LYS A 451 21.42 22.73 -6.29
C LYS A 451 19.88 22.80 -6.28
N PRO A 452 19.18 21.69 -5.98
CA PRO A 452 17.75 21.71 -5.72
C PRO A 452 17.39 22.76 -4.66
N ILE A 453 16.24 23.39 -4.83
CA ILE A 453 15.65 24.28 -3.81
C ILE A 453 14.93 23.37 -2.83
N GLU A 454 15.43 23.25 -1.62
CA GLU A 454 14.86 22.40 -0.57
C GLU A 454 13.81 23.13 0.26
N HIS A 455 12.84 22.39 0.80
CA HIS A 455 11.83 22.89 1.74
C HIS A 455 11.02 24.09 1.27
N PHE A 456 10.71 24.21 -0.04
CA PHE A 456 9.84 25.25 -0.54
C PHE A 456 8.46 25.16 0.14
N PRO A 457 8.02 26.20 0.89
CA PRO A 457 6.84 26.11 1.74
C PRO A 457 5.54 26.30 0.95
N MET A 458 4.52 25.51 1.28
CA MET A 458 3.21 25.54 0.64
C MET A 458 2.09 25.35 1.68
N GLY A 459 0.93 25.99 1.46
CA GLY A 459 -0.26 25.77 2.30
C GLY A 459 -1.03 24.50 1.94
N SER A 460 -0.98 24.07 0.68
CA SER A 460 -1.62 22.84 0.17
C SER A 460 -0.78 22.16 -0.89
N TYR A 461 -1.07 20.88 -1.18
CA TYR A 461 -0.55 20.17 -2.35
C TYR A 461 -1.70 19.70 -3.26
N PRO A 462 -1.75 20.10 -4.54
CA PRO A 462 -0.85 21.03 -5.24
C PRO A 462 -0.86 22.46 -4.66
N HIS A 463 0.08 23.29 -5.14
CA HIS A 463 0.20 24.68 -4.70
C HIS A 463 -1.07 25.48 -5.05
N GLU A 464 -1.48 26.35 -4.14
CA GLU A 464 -2.72 27.14 -4.28
C GLU A 464 -2.73 28.02 -5.53
N LYS A 465 -1.55 28.51 -5.92
CA LYS A 465 -1.33 29.34 -7.11
C LYS A 465 -0.99 28.53 -8.39
N THR A 466 -1.14 27.21 -8.38
CA THR A 466 -0.82 26.42 -9.58
C THR A 466 -1.72 26.80 -10.76
N GLU A 467 -1.10 27.23 -11.86
CA GLU A 467 -1.75 27.50 -13.14
C GLU A 467 -1.53 26.32 -14.10
N TYR A 468 -2.59 25.54 -14.33
CA TYR A 468 -2.54 24.45 -15.31
C TYR A 468 -2.67 24.99 -16.73
N LYS A 469 -1.60 24.88 -17.53
CA LYS A 469 -1.58 25.31 -18.94
C LYS A 469 -1.52 24.09 -19.86
N LYS A 470 -2.24 24.18 -20.99
CA LYS A 470 -2.19 23.19 -22.06
C LYS A 470 -1.06 23.55 -23.02
N LEU A 471 -0.18 22.58 -23.25
CA LEU A 471 0.83 22.63 -24.30
C LEU A 471 0.40 21.64 -25.39
N TYR A 472 -0.15 22.17 -26.48
CA TYR A 472 -0.64 21.42 -27.62
C TYR A 472 0.51 20.91 -28.48
N ILE A 473 0.35 19.69 -28.98
CA ILE A 473 1.30 19.08 -29.91
C ILE A 473 1.18 19.76 -31.28
N THR A 474 2.33 20.13 -31.83
CA THR A 474 2.49 20.57 -33.24
C THR A 474 3.60 19.75 -33.88
N GLU A 475 4.04 20.11 -35.10
CA GLU A 475 5.18 19.44 -35.74
C GLU A 475 6.48 19.62 -34.91
N ASN A 476 6.92 18.54 -34.26
CA ASN A 476 8.13 18.45 -33.41
C ASN A 476 8.23 19.44 -32.24
N LYS A 477 7.15 20.13 -31.87
CA LYS A 477 7.12 21.15 -30.83
C LYS A 477 5.83 21.09 -30.01
N LEU A 478 5.87 21.77 -28.87
CA LEU A 478 4.72 22.10 -28.04
C LEU A 478 4.38 23.58 -28.18
N SER A 479 3.09 23.92 -28.16
CA SER A 479 2.58 25.28 -28.31
C SER A 479 1.49 25.60 -27.30
N LEU A 480 1.39 26.84 -26.85
CA LEU A 480 0.26 27.31 -26.03
C LEU A 480 -1.06 27.37 -26.84
N TYR A 481 -0.97 27.32 -28.17
CA TYR A 481 -2.10 27.41 -29.08
C TYR A 481 -2.27 26.11 -29.86
N CYS A 482 -3.50 25.62 -29.94
CA CYS A 482 -3.84 24.44 -30.73
C CYS A 482 -3.64 24.75 -32.23
N PRO A 483 -2.91 23.92 -32.98
CA PRO A 483 -2.78 24.12 -34.43
C PRO A 483 -4.12 23.88 -35.12
N GLU A 484 -4.46 24.74 -36.09
CA GLU A 484 -5.69 24.59 -36.88
C GLU A 484 -5.60 23.42 -37.86
N ALA A 485 -4.44 23.27 -38.52
CA ALA A 485 -4.20 22.20 -39.47
C ALA A 485 -4.01 20.85 -38.74
N PRO A 486 -4.66 19.76 -39.22
CA PRO A 486 -4.42 18.43 -38.69
C PRO A 486 -3.01 17.95 -39.05
N GLY A 487 -2.39 17.21 -38.14
CA GLY A 487 -1.09 16.57 -38.33
C GLY A 487 -1.01 15.24 -37.59
N VAL A 488 0.01 14.45 -37.93
CA VAL A 488 0.22 13.12 -37.35
C VAL A 488 1.71 12.93 -37.08
N ALA A 489 2.06 12.61 -35.84
CA ALA A 489 3.37 12.09 -35.47
C ALA A 489 3.29 10.56 -35.36
N SER A 490 4.36 9.86 -35.72
CA SER A 490 4.37 8.38 -35.69
C SER A 490 5.68 7.86 -35.15
N TYR A 491 5.63 6.73 -34.46
CA TYR A 491 6.80 5.99 -33.98
C TYR A 491 6.59 4.49 -34.13
N GLN A 492 7.68 3.74 -34.27
CA GLN A 492 7.62 2.28 -34.27
C GLN A 492 7.54 1.79 -32.82
N SER A 493 6.47 1.08 -32.45
CA SER A 493 6.15 0.77 -31.05
C SER A 493 6.77 -0.54 -30.54
N ASP A 494 7.09 -1.46 -31.45
CA ASP A 494 7.60 -2.80 -31.15
C ASP A 494 9.14 -2.92 -31.28
N ASP A 495 9.82 -1.91 -31.83
CA ASP A 495 11.28 -1.85 -31.94
C ASP A 495 11.89 -1.09 -30.75
N ALA A 496 12.83 -1.74 -30.04
CA ALA A 496 13.52 -1.16 -28.89
C ALA A 496 14.47 -0.01 -29.25
N ASN A 497 14.91 0.07 -30.52
CA ASN A 497 15.82 1.11 -31.01
C ASN A 497 15.08 2.22 -31.76
N ALA A 498 13.76 2.14 -31.85
CA ALA A 498 12.96 3.13 -32.55
C ALA A 498 13.06 4.50 -31.90
N LYS A 499 13.10 5.55 -32.74
CA LYS A 499 12.93 6.92 -32.27
C LYS A 499 11.52 7.12 -31.73
N THR A 500 11.45 7.83 -30.61
CA THR A 500 10.20 8.32 -30.04
C THR A 500 9.68 9.54 -30.79
N ALA A 501 8.40 9.88 -30.56
CA ALA A 501 7.85 11.17 -30.98
C ALA A 501 8.15 12.21 -29.89
N ASP A 502 9.00 13.19 -30.20
CA ASP A 502 9.54 14.16 -29.26
C ASP A 502 9.03 15.58 -29.58
N PHE A 503 8.57 16.29 -28.55
CA PHE A 503 8.01 17.63 -28.67
C PHE A 503 8.59 18.57 -27.60
N LEU A 504 9.20 19.66 -28.03
CA LEU A 504 9.88 20.60 -27.14
C LEU A 504 9.04 21.87 -26.89
N PHE A 505 9.04 22.33 -25.64
CA PHE A 505 8.64 23.68 -25.25
C PHE A 505 9.82 24.39 -24.58
N THR A 506 10.39 25.40 -25.23
CA THR A 506 11.49 26.21 -24.66
C THR A 506 10.92 27.34 -23.83
N PHE A 507 11.39 27.48 -22.59
CA PHE A 507 10.95 28.55 -21.70
C PHE A 507 11.68 29.86 -22.02
N PRO A 508 10.93 30.96 -22.28
CA PRO A 508 11.54 32.27 -22.51
C PRO A 508 12.08 32.89 -21.22
N ASP A 509 11.58 32.46 -20.06
CA ASP A 509 11.94 32.98 -18.75
C ASP A 509 12.11 31.81 -17.77
N THR A 510 12.86 32.04 -16.69
CA THR A 510 12.97 31.05 -15.61
C THR A 510 11.59 30.70 -15.05
N THR A 511 11.22 29.43 -15.12
CA THR A 511 9.87 28.91 -14.86
C THR A 511 9.93 27.68 -13.95
N THR A 512 9.04 27.64 -12.96
CA THR A 512 8.88 26.46 -12.08
C THR A 512 7.63 25.69 -12.46
N LEU A 513 7.77 24.38 -12.65
CA LEU A 513 6.65 23.46 -12.82
C LEU A 513 6.53 22.56 -11.58
N MET A 514 5.36 22.56 -10.93
CA MET A 514 5.18 21.81 -9.68
C MET A 514 3.75 21.33 -9.47
N GLY A 515 3.59 20.00 -9.34
CA GLY A 515 2.30 19.34 -9.16
C GLY A 515 2.09 18.17 -10.11
N PHE A 516 0.84 17.76 -10.29
CA PHE A 516 0.47 16.67 -11.19
C PHE A 516 0.44 17.13 -12.66
N THR A 517 0.55 16.18 -13.57
CA THR A 517 0.47 16.42 -15.02
C THR A 517 -0.39 15.36 -15.69
N LYS A 518 -0.97 15.69 -16.85
CA LYS A 518 -1.67 14.71 -17.68
C LYS A 518 -1.49 14.99 -19.16
N ALA A 519 -1.52 13.97 -19.99
CA ALA A 519 -1.60 14.09 -21.44
C ALA A 519 -3.00 13.69 -21.91
N LYS A 520 -3.57 14.47 -22.82
CA LYS A 520 -4.72 14.05 -23.63
C LYS A 520 -4.21 13.80 -25.05
N LEU A 521 -4.36 12.58 -25.54
CA LEU A 521 -3.86 12.19 -26.85
C LEU A 521 -4.97 11.59 -27.71
N TRP A 522 -4.89 11.82 -29.01
CA TRP A 522 -5.69 11.13 -30.02
C TRP A 522 -4.78 10.14 -30.74
N VAL A 523 -5.06 8.85 -30.63
CA VAL A 523 -4.13 7.80 -31.02
C VAL A 523 -4.78 6.76 -31.90
N SER A 524 -3.99 6.12 -32.77
CA SER A 524 -4.42 4.98 -33.58
C SER A 524 -3.23 4.08 -33.91
N CYS A 525 -3.48 2.79 -34.10
CA CYS A 525 -2.51 1.83 -34.64
C CYS A 525 -3.16 1.04 -35.77
N LYS A 526 -2.40 0.70 -36.82
CA LYS A 526 -2.87 -0.18 -37.89
C LYS A 526 -2.28 -1.57 -37.71
N GLY A 527 -3.11 -2.62 -37.79
CA GLY A 527 -2.68 -4.01 -37.67
C GLY A 527 -2.60 -4.56 -36.23
N SER A 528 -3.05 -3.77 -35.24
CA SER A 528 -3.27 -4.19 -33.85
C SER A 528 -4.65 -3.72 -33.41
N ASP A 529 -5.24 -4.42 -32.43
CA ASP A 529 -6.52 -4.05 -31.80
C ASP A 529 -6.34 -3.31 -30.46
N ASP A 530 -5.09 -2.96 -30.13
CA ASP A 530 -4.71 -2.38 -28.84
C ASP A 530 -3.29 -1.78 -28.89
N MET A 531 -2.96 -0.94 -27.90
CA MET A 531 -1.71 -0.18 -27.81
C MET A 531 -1.30 0.02 -26.35
N ASP A 532 -0.05 -0.24 -26.01
CA ASP A 532 0.62 0.28 -24.82
C ASP A 532 1.36 1.58 -25.19
N ILE A 533 0.95 2.70 -24.58
CA ILE A 533 1.54 4.01 -24.83
C ILE A 533 2.22 4.51 -23.58
N TYR A 534 3.45 4.96 -23.73
CA TYR A 534 4.27 5.53 -22.68
C TYR A 534 4.59 6.99 -23.01
N VAL A 535 4.52 7.83 -21.99
CA VAL A 535 4.84 9.26 -22.09
C VAL A 535 5.82 9.68 -21.01
N SER A 536 6.68 10.64 -21.31
CA SER A 536 7.59 11.24 -20.31
C SER A 536 7.73 12.75 -20.49
N LEU A 537 8.05 13.42 -19.39
CA LEU A 537 8.43 14.83 -19.29
C LEU A 537 9.86 14.90 -18.82
N ARG A 538 10.76 15.30 -19.73
CA ARG A 538 12.19 15.43 -19.51
C ARG A 538 12.59 16.90 -19.50
N LYS A 539 13.70 17.20 -18.83
CA LYS A 539 14.33 18.52 -18.90
C LYS A 539 15.47 18.50 -19.91
N VAL A 540 15.57 19.55 -20.72
CA VAL A 540 16.61 19.72 -21.74
C VAL A 540 17.32 21.04 -21.51
N SER A 541 18.65 21.02 -21.47
CA SER A 541 19.47 22.22 -21.33
C SER A 541 19.31 23.14 -22.55
N LYS A 542 19.70 24.42 -22.40
CA LYS A 542 19.75 25.38 -23.51
C LYS A 542 20.67 24.97 -24.68
N TYR A 543 21.52 23.95 -24.48
CA TYR A 543 22.41 23.41 -25.50
C TYR A 543 21.90 22.10 -26.11
N GLY A 544 20.66 21.68 -25.79
CA GLY A 544 20.03 20.48 -26.34
C GLY A 544 20.39 19.17 -25.63
N LYS A 545 21.10 19.21 -24.50
CA LYS A 545 21.41 18.02 -23.69
C LYS A 545 20.19 17.65 -22.84
N VAL A 546 19.72 16.40 -22.92
CA VAL A 546 18.70 15.89 -21.99
C VAL A 546 19.35 15.71 -20.61
N LEU A 547 18.78 16.37 -19.61
CA LEU A 547 19.31 16.40 -18.25
C LEU A 547 18.64 15.33 -17.38
N GLU A 548 19.42 14.81 -16.44
CA GLU A 548 19.01 13.86 -15.42
C GLU A 548 19.32 14.43 -14.03
N HIS A 549 18.45 14.18 -13.07
CA HIS A 549 18.68 14.57 -11.68
C HIS A 549 19.35 13.42 -10.93
N ILE A 550 20.37 13.70 -10.13
CA ILE A 550 21.05 12.70 -9.31
C ILE A 550 20.38 12.67 -7.93
N ASN A 551 19.82 11.52 -7.57
CA ASN A 551 19.09 11.33 -6.31
C ASN A 551 19.99 11.22 -5.08
N ILE A 552 21.31 11.24 -5.27
CA ILE A 552 22.29 11.26 -4.20
C ILE A 552 22.97 12.63 -4.22
N PRO A 553 23.15 13.31 -3.07
CA PRO A 553 23.90 14.55 -3.05
C PRO A 553 25.29 14.36 -3.69
N TRP A 554 25.69 15.29 -4.56
CA TRP A 554 27.00 15.26 -5.19
C TRP A 554 28.17 15.21 -4.20
N THR A 555 27.97 15.70 -2.96
CA THR A 555 28.94 15.60 -1.86
C THR A 555 29.17 14.17 -1.36
N ALA A 556 28.21 13.27 -1.56
CA ALA A 556 28.32 11.85 -1.25
C ALA A 556 28.82 11.01 -2.45
N MET A 557 28.87 11.60 -3.66
CA MET A 557 29.43 10.95 -4.84
C MET A 557 30.97 11.03 -4.89
N PRO A 558 31.67 10.04 -5.48
CA PRO A 558 33.13 10.08 -5.63
C PRO A 558 33.59 11.36 -6.34
N GLN A 559 34.69 11.97 -5.89
CA GLN A 559 35.18 13.23 -6.46
C GLN A 559 35.52 13.15 -7.96
N SER A 560 35.77 11.94 -8.47
CA SER A 560 35.95 11.70 -9.91
C SER A 560 34.67 11.86 -10.74
N HIS A 561 33.49 11.83 -10.11
CA HIS A 561 32.21 11.97 -10.79
C HIS A 561 31.75 13.42 -10.70
N SER A 562 31.66 14.09 -11.85
CA SER A 562 31.22 15.48 -11.93
C SER A 562 29.98 15.65 -12.78
N TYR A 563 29.72 14.73 -13.71
CA TYR A 563 28.65 14.81 -14.68
C TYR A 563 27.69 13.64 -14.58
N GLN A 564 26.44 13.80 -15.04
CA GLN A 564 25.47 12.71 -15.08
C GLN A 564 26.00 11.46 -15.83
N GLU A 565 26.86 11.63 -16.83
CA GLU A 565 27.45 10.53 -17.61
C GLU A 565 28.39 9.63 -16.78
N ASP A 566 28.97 10.17 -15.70
CA ASP A 566 29.86 9.43 -14.80
C ASP A 566 29.07 8.46 -13.91
N VAL A 567 27.77 8.70 -13.75
CA VAL A 567 26.92 8.04 -12.75
C VAL A 567 26.15 6.88 -13.38
N VAL A 568 26.06 5.75 -12.67
CA VAL A 568 25.34 4.55 -13.13
C VAL A 568 23.86 4.86 -13.45
N GLY A 569 23.35 4.26 -14.53
CA GLY A 569 21.96 4.35 -14.94
C GLY A 569 21.05 3.43 -14.13
N SER A 570 20.42 3.95 -13.09
CA SER A 570 19.44 3.24 -12.26
C SER A 570 18.49 4.26 -11.63
N ASN A 571 17.20 3.94 -11.49
CA ASN A 571 16.21 4.93 -11.04
C ASN A 571 16.43 5.35 -9.57
N ILE A 572 16.95 4.47 -8.72
CA ILE A 572 17.36 4.84 -7.35
C ILE A 572 18.51 5.86 -7.32
N ILE A 573 19.33 5.96 -8.39
CA ILE A 573 20.46 6.89 -8.46
C ILE A 573 20.14 8.12 -9.31
N LYS A 574 19.33 7.95 -10.35
CA LYS A 574 19.02 8.98 -11.35
C LYS A 574 17.53 9.08 -11.61
N PHE A 575 17.01 10.29 -11.51
CA PHE A 575 15.67 10.63 -11.95
C PHE A 575 15.70 11.28 -13.33
N THR A 576 15.04 10.64 -14.29
CA THR A 576 14.95 11.11 -15.67
C THR A 576 13.86 12.16 -15.87
N GLY A 577 12.81 12.12 -15.04
CA GLY A 577 11.65 12.97 -15.15
C GLY A 577 10.35 12.20 -14.90
N SER A 578 9.22 12.92 -14.89
CA SER A 578 7.92 12.28 -14.71
C SER A 578 7.54 11.46 -15.93
N HIS A 579 6.91 10.34 -15.70
CA HIS A 579 6.42 9.44 -16.74
C HIS A 579 4.96 9.08 -16.48
N GLY A 580 4.28 8.60 -17.51
CA GLY A 580 2.92 8.07 -17.51
C GLY A 580 2.81 6.94 -18.53
N MET A 581 1.83 6.06 -18.35
CA MET A 581 1.59 4.97 -19.28
C MET A 581 0.11 4.57 -19.27
N LEU A 582 -0.36 4.02 -20.38
CA LEU A 582 -1.71 3.51 -20.53
C LEU A 582 -1.77 2.43 -21.61
N ARG A 583 -2.40 1.30 -21.29
CA ARG A 583 -2.95 0.38 -22.27
C ARG A 583 -4.27 0.96 -22.79
N VAL A 584 -4.34 1.27 -24.08
CA VAL A 584 -5.45 2.05 -24.65
C VAL A 584 -6.79 1.32 -24.53
N SER A 585 -6.82 -0.01 -24.48
CA SER A 585 -8.06 -0.72 -24.19
C SER A 585 -8.59 -0.51 -22.76
N HIS A 586 -7.77 -0.02 -21.84
CA HIS A 586 -8.15 0.37 -20.48
C HIS A 586 -8.48 1.88 -20.36
N ARG A 587 -8.71 2.58 -21.49
CA ARG A 587 -8.95 4.05 -21.53
C ARG A 587 -10.23 4.54 -20.86
N ALA A 588 -11.10 3.64 -20.39
CA ALA A 588 -12.28 4.01 -19.63
C ALA A 588 -11.88 4.96 -18.48
N THR A 589 -12.71 5.96 -18.20
CA THR A 589 -12.46 6.91 -17.12
C THR A 589 -13.69 7.07 -16.24
N ASP A 590 -13.48 7.09 -14.93
CA ASP A 590 -14.54 7.40 -13.96
C ASP A 590 -14.40 8.86 -13.50
N ARG A 591 -15.32 9.71 -13.95
CA ARG A 591 -15.32 11.13 -13.62
C ARG A 591 -15.70 11.42 -12.17
N SER A 592 -16.39 10.51 -11.48
CA SER A 592 -16.79 10.69 -10.08
C SER A 592 -15.60 10.54 -9.12
N ARG A 593 -14.61 9.74 -9.51
CA ARG A 593 -13.37 9.46 -8.75
C ARG A 593 -12.17 10.23 -9.27
N GLN A 594 -12.31 10.92 -10.40
CA GLN A 594 -11.31 11.87 -10.88
C GLN A 594 -11.13 13.00 -9.88
N ASN A 595 -9.88 13.30 -9.56
CA ASN A 595 -9.55 14.63 -9.03
C ASN A 595 -9.30 15.60 -10.21
N SER A 596 -9.18 16.90 -9.93
CA SER A 596 -9.19 17.95 -10.96
C SER A 596 -8.16 17.81 -12.09
N ILE A 597 -7.09 17.02 -11.90
CA ILE A 597 -6.00 16.88 -12.87
C ILE A 597 -5.66 15.44 -13.26
N MET A 598 -5.70 14.47 -12.33
CA MET A 598 -5.32 13.08 -12.64
C MET A 598 -6.52 12.27 -13.13
N PRO A 599 -6.41 11.58 -14.29
CA PRO A 599 -7.45 10.66 -14.71
C PRO A 599 -7.52 9.47 -13.75
N TYR A 600 -8.74 9.00 -13.48
CA TYR A 600 -8.99 7.75 -12.79
C TYR A 600 -9.45 6.71 -13.81
N HIS A 601 -8.66 5.66 -14.01
CA HIS A 601 -9.00 4.52 -14.84
C HIS A 601 -9.48 3.37 -13.93
N PRO A 602 -10.73 2.90 -14.07
CA PRO A 602 -11.26 1.84 -13.22
C PRO A 602 -10.58 0.49 -13.51
N HIS A 603 -10.17 0.23 -14.75
CA HIS A 603 -9.57 -1.03 -15.18
C HIS A 603 -10.49 -2.26 -14.96
N GLU A 604 -11.80 -2.07 -14.96
CA GLU A 604 -12.82 -3.11 -14.77
C GLU A 604 -13.21 -3.81 -16.10
N GLU A 605 -12.92 -3.18 -17.24
CA GLU A 605 -13.26 -3.71 -18.56
C GLU A 605 -12.17 -3.40 -19.61
N VAL A 606 -12.19 -4.19 -20.69
CA VAL A 606 -11.30 -4.03 -21.85
C VAL A 606 -12.12 -3.54 -23.04
N GLN A 607 -11.86 -2.30 -23.47
CA GLN A 607 -12.44 -1.71 -24.66
C GLN A 607 -11.45 -1.77 -25.83
N LYS A 608 -11.43 -2.85 -26.62
CA LYS A 608 -10.49 -2.95 -27.76
C LYS A 608 -10.59 -1.74 -28.72
N VAL A 609 -9.50 -1.47 -29.42
CA VAL A 609 -9.36 -0.36 -30.39
C VAL A 609 -9.33 -0.96 -31.79
N PRO A 610 -10.39 -0.85 -32.59
CA PRO A 610 -10.35 -1.33 -33.96
C PRO A 610 -9.16 -0.79 -34.75
N SER A 611 -8.53 -1.64 -35.54
CA SER A 611 -7.32 -1.29 -36.31
C SER A 611 -7.57 -0.05 -37.19
N GLY A 612 -6.78 1.00 -36.97
CA GLY A 612 -6.83 2.27 -37.67
C GLY A 612 -7.83 3.28 -37.10
N GLU A 613 -8.64 2.90 -36.11
CA GLU A 613 -9.55 3.82 -35.44
C GLU A 613 -8.78 4.83 -34.59
N ILE A 614 -9.19 6.10 -34.65
CA ILE A 614 -8.61 7.18 -33.86
C ILE A 614 -9.44 7.34 -32.59
N VAL A 615 -8.83 7.06 -31.44
CA VAL A 615 -9.49 7.13 -30.13
C VAL A 615 -8.82 8.16 -29.22
N PRO A 616 -9.60 8.88 -28.39
CA PRO A 616 -9.04 9.77 -27.38
C PRO A 616 -8.64 8.97 -26.13
N ILE A 617 -7.53 9.37 -25.52
CA ILE A 617 -7.07 8.85 -24.23
C ILE A 617 -6.59 9.99 -23.32
N ASP A 618 -6.71 9.77 -22.02
CA ASP A 618 -6.07 10.59 -20.99
C ASP A 618 -5.02 9.73 -20.29
N ILE A 619 -3.79 10.22 -20.15
CA ILE A 619 -2.70 9.54 -19.43
C ILE A 619 -2.25 10.45 -18.30
N GLY A 620 -2.37 9.98 -17.06
CA GLY A 620 -1.80 10.67 -15.90
C GLY A 620 -0.29 10.43 -15.84
N LEU A 621 0.48 11.50 -15.61
CA LEU A 621 1.89 11.36 -15.27
C LEU A 621 2.09 11.73 -13.80
N TRP A 622 3.10 11.11 -13.20
CA TRP A 622 3.38 11.30 -11.78
C TRP A 622 3.84 12.74 -11.47
N PRO A 623 3.81 13.17 -10.20
CA PRO A 623 4.06 14.57 -9.88
C PRO A 623 5.47 15.04 -10.25
N ILE A 624 5.58 16.33 -10.55
CA ILE A 624 6.84 17.01 -10.82
C ILE A 624 7.08 18.14 -9.83
N GLY A 625 8.34 18.47 -9.62
CA GLY A 625 8.82 19.71 -9.02
C GLY A 625 10.14 20.06 -9.70
N MET A 626 10.10 20.89 -10.74
CA MET A 626 11.23 21.14 -11.62
C MET A 626 11.38 22.64 -11.90
N GLN A 627 12.61 23.13 -11.78
CA GLN A 627 13.00 24.46 -12.24
C GLN A 627 13.50 24.36 -13.67
N PHE A 628 13.01 25.21 -14.57
CA PHE A 628 13.58 25.46 -15.88
C PHE A 628 14.15 26.88 -15.90
N TYR A 629 15.41 27.04 -16.24
CA TYR A 629 16.05 28.33 -16.49
C TYR A 629 15.72 28.82 -17.90
N GLU A 630 15.90 30.12 -18.13
CA GLU A 630 15.75 30.72 -19.46
C GLU A 630 16.51 29.93 -20.55
N GLY A 631 15.81 29.62 -21.63
CA GLY A 631 16.33 28.87 -22.77
C GLY A 631 16.37 27.35 -22.58
N GLU A 632 16.12 26.83 -21.38
CA GLU A 632 15.91 25.40 -21.17
C GLU A 632 14.54 24.99 -21.70
N SER A 633 14.38 23.69 -21.98
CA SER A 633 13.15 23.17 -22.59
C SER A 633 12.56 22.00 -21.81
N LEU A 634 11.24 21.97 -21.76
CA LEU A 634 10.47 20.77 -21.44
C LEU A 634 10.39 19.90 -22.70
N LEU A 635 10.81 18.64 -22.59
CA LEU A 635 10.64 17.63 -23.62
C LEU A 635 9.49 16.70 -23.23
N PHE A 636 8.41 16.73 -24.01
CA PHE A 636 7.34 15.74 -23.95
C PHE A 636 7.61 14.66 -24.99
N ARG A 637 7.78 13.43 -24.53
CA ARG A 637 8.15 12.28 -25.35
C ARG A 637 7.05 11.23 -25.31
N ILE A 638 6.75 10.65 -26.46
CA ILE A 638 5.75 9.58 -26.63
C ILE A 638 6.42 8.39 -27.32
N GLY A 639 6.25 7.19 -26.75
CA GLY A 639 6.87 5.97 -27.27
C GLY A 639 6.10 4.69 -26.94
N GLY A 640 6.62 3.58 -27.46
CA GLY A 640 6.08 2.22 -27.21
C GLY A 640 6.69 1.52 -26.00
N ARG A 641 7.57 2.20 -25.24
CA ARG A 641 8.29 1.66 -24.08
C ARG A 641 8.51 2.75 -23.03
N LYS A 642 8.69 2.36 -21.76
CA LYS A 642 8.97 3.26 -20.63
C LYS A 642 10.31 4.00 -20.87
N ASP A 643 10.29 5.33 -20.81
CA ASP A 643 11.46 6.21 -20.90
C ASP A 643 12.05 6.52 -19.50
N ALA A 644 12.47 5.46 -18.81
CA ALA A 644 13.10 5.55 -17.48
C ALA A 644 14.03 4.35 -17.27
N TYR A 645 14.94 4.47 -16.30
CA TYR A 645 15.76 3.34 -15.85
C TYR A 645 14.91 2.30 -15.13
N LEU A 646 15.45 1.07 -15.03
CA LEU A 646 14.95 0.09 -14.06
C LEU A 646 15.11 0.64 -12.64
N GLU A 647 14.24 0.23 -11.71
CA GLU A 647 14.29 0.77 -10.35
C GLU A 647 15.63 0.49 -9.69
N ILE A 648 16.04 -0.78 -9.70
CA ILE A 648 17.26 -1.29 -9.10
C ILE A 648 18.04 -2.06 -10.19
N PRO A 649 19.39 -2.02 -10.21
CA PRO A 649 20.19 -2.68 -11.25
C PRO A 649 19.96 -4.20 -11.35
N ASP A 650 19.59 -4.86 -10.25
CA ASP A 650 19.34 -6.31 -10.19
C ASP A 650 17.99 -6.73 -10.80
N MET A 651 17.14 -5.77 -11.17
CA MET A 651 15.88 -6.07 -11.85
C MET A 651 16.18 -6.62 -13.24
N GLN A 652 15.52 -7.71 -13.59
CA GLN A 652 15.56 -8.22 -14.96
C GLN A 652 14.58 -7.41 -15.80
N THR A 653 14.92 -7.08 -17.03
CA THR A 653 13.93 -6.55 -17.97
C THR A 653 12.83 -7.61 -18.13
N PRO A 654 11.53 -7.25 -18.04
CA PRO A 654 10.45 -8.22 -18.19
C PRO A 654 10.61 -9.02 -19.50
N SER A 655 10.39 -10.33 -19.43
CA SER A 655 10.41 -11.23 -20.60
C SER A 655 9.21 -11.02 -21.53
N VAL A 656 8.16 -10.33 -21.05
CA VAL A 656 6.94 -10.06 -21.80
C VAL A 656 7.19 -8.88 -22.73
N TYR A 657 7.41 -9.20 -24.01
CA TYR A 657 7.21 -8.23 -25.09
C TYR A 657 5.78 -7.70 -25.00
N GLY A 658 5.64 -6.39 -24.78
CA GLY A 658 4.33 -5.72 -24.69
C GLY A 658 3.45 -6.01 -25.90
N ILE A 659 2.17 -5.68 -25.80
CA ILE A 659 1.18 -5.96 -26.86
C ILE A 659 1.39 -5.14 -28.15
N ASN A 660 2.33 -4.19 -28.10
CA ASN A 660 2.66 -3.27 -29.17
C ASN A 660 3.09 -3.99 -30.45
N LYS A 661 2.53 -3.54 -31.58
CA LYS A 661 2.85 -4.04 -32.93
C LYS A 661 2.80 -2.89 -33.93
N GLY A 662 3.83 -2.80 -34.76
CA GLY A 662 3.89 -1.87 -35.87
C GLY A 662 4.07 -0.41 -35.46
N LYS A 663 3.45 0.49 -36.24
CA LYS A 663 3.50 1.93 -36.00
C LYS A 663 2.29 2.40 -35.23
N HIS A 664 2.55 3.19 -34.20
CA HIS A 664 1.53 3.97 -33.51
C HIS A 664 1.55 5.40 -34.06
N HIS A 665 0.36 6.01 -34.10
CA HIS A 665 0.15 7.36 -34.60
C HIS A 665 -0.47 8.23 -33.50
N VAL A 666 0.05 9.43 -33.34
CA VAL A 666 -0.49 10.49 -32.47
C VAL A 666 -0.99 11.61 -33.38
N HIS A 667 -2.30 11.81 -33.38
CA HIS A 667 -2.99 12.83 -34.17
C HIS A 667 -3.03 14.14 -33.39
N PHE A 668 -2.77 15.24 -34.06
CA PHE A 668 -2.80 16.58 -33.46
C PHE A 668 -3.49 17.58 -34.41
N GLY A 669 -3.93 18.71 -33.86
CA GLY A 669 -4.57 19.80 -34.61
C GLY A 669 -6.01 19.56 -35.04
N GLY A 670 -6.69 20.65 -35.39
CA GLY A 670 -8.11 20.67 -35.72
C GLY A 670 -8.95 20.01 -34.61
N LYS A 671 -9.76 19.01 -34.98
CA LYS A 671 -10.60 18.26 -34.03
C LYS A 671 -9.83 17.28 -33.13
N PHE A 672 -8.59 16.92 -33.49
CA PHE A 672 -7.75 15.97 -32.78
C PHE A 672 -6.72 16.70 -31.93
N ASN A 673 -7.16 17.53 -30.99
CA ASN A 673 -6.30 18.42 -30.21
C ASN A 673 -5.51 17.72 -29.10
N SER A 674 -4.48 16.95 -29.45
CA SER A 674 -3.56 16.35 -28.47
C SER A 674 -2.71 17.40 -27.73
N TYR A 675 -2.59 17.28 -26.41
CA TYR A 675 -1.83 18.20 -25.55
C TYR A 675 -1.34 17.52 -24.27
N VAL A 676 -0.36 18.15 -23.63
CA VAL A 676 0.01 17.89 -22.24
C VAL A 676 -0.37 19.07 -21.35
N VAL A 677 -0.94 18.79 -20.17
CA VAL A 677 -1.27 19.78 -19.15
C VAL A 677 -0.14 19.83 -18.14
N VAL A 678 0.43 21.03 -17.94
CA VAL A 678 1.56 21.25 -17.03
C VAL A 678 1.24 22.29 -15.95
N PRO A 679 1.72 22.08 -14.71
CA PRO A 679 1.40 22.93 -13.55
C PRO A 679 2.41 24.08 -13.39
N PHE A 680 2.17 25.22 -14.02
CA PHE A 680 3.00 26.40 -13.83
C PHE A 680 2.82 26.96 -12.41
N ILE A 681 3.92 27.38 -11.79
CA ILE A 681 3.88 28.20 -10.58
C ILE A 681 4.28 29.62 -10.98
N PRO A 682 3.46 30.65 -10.70
CA PRO A 682 3.85 32.04 -10.87
C PRO A 682 5.20 32.29 -10.18
N THR A 683 6.07 33.08 -10.81
CA THR A 683 7.48 33.27 -10.42
C THR A 683 7.64 33.32 -8.90
N ILE A 684 8.37 32.33 -8.36
CA ILE A 684 8.69 32.18 -6.94
C ILE A 684 9.76 33.18 -6.53
#